data_AF-A0A2T0Y6B8-F1
#
_entry.id   AF-A0A2T0Y6B8-F1
#
_cell.length_a   1.000
_cell.length_b   1.000
_cell.length_c   1.000
_cell.angle_alpha   90.00
_cell.angle_beta   90.00
_cell.angle_gamma   90.00
#
_symmetry.space_group_name_H-M   'P 1'
#
loop_
_entity.id
_entity.type
_entity.pdbx_description
1 polymer ?
#
loop_
_entity_poly.entity_id
_entity_poly.type
_entity_poly.pdbx_seq_one_letter_code
_entity_poly.pdbx_strand_id
1 'polypeptide(L)'
;MRLHRTTACAVAAATVGALALGSAATAAPGGHHGPPGHGHDRHEGVVLEDLDRGLVAASTSEGVFLSWRLLGDEVTGSTETGMAGTGFAVYRDGRQIGTVTDSTNYVDADGEATSRYVVAPLRDSHPGKGESKGNGKSHVRWGERSEAVVPLADDHLDIPLNTPDDGVTPVGEEYTYAANDASVADLTGDGTYEVIVQWSPSNAKDVSQKGYTGREYLDAYTLDGEQLWRIDLGVNIRAGAHYTQFPVYDFDGDGRAEVMVKTAPGTKVTTYRDGEPTRERYVTIPQDDREAGVTHADDYRYSAADYYEHVVEMFRDWTDYPEVTSGEWPATLEEAFGIEPQYDYPLSDADARELADYFMDVYAPERSGRNDLRTFEGFVISGPEYLSVFDGRSGRPMDTVDYEPARFDDGLRWGDYAMSRIEPGNRVDRFLAGVAYLDGETPSAVFARGYYTRSTIATYDWDGESLTQRWLVDSGWTPMSNPFNDSPHGVPGTDPEFGSITTQGFHSMSAADVDGDGKQEIVYGSATIDDDGSLLYSSFDELPEGSANPGAQAGLGHGDAMHVTDIDPARPGLEIWTCHEGGAWAPYGTAMRDAATGEVLFGAYSGRDTGRCMIGDVDTDVPGIEVWGSMPGGSDGSGTLSATGERLSASTPGTNASVRWAADGSTQIIDGSGDATPRIVAGDGSVLKTLDGTRTNNGTKGNPSLVADVLGDWREEVLVRTEDSSALRVYLSTEVTDTKMYTLMHDPQYRVEVARQQTSYNQPSYPGFYLASDTDWSQVPIPGAAQ
;
A
#
# COMPACT_ATOMS: atom_id res chain seq x y z
N MET A 1 -52.35 -0.66 13.30
CA MET A 1 -53.78 -0.29 13.40
C MET A 1 -53.93 0.85 14.42
N ARG A 2 -54.29 2.07 13.99
CA ARG A 2 -54.37 3.33 14.81
C ARG A 2 -53.01 3.82 15.37
N LEU A 3 -52.73 5.12 15.52
CA LEU A 3 -53.48 6.33 15.12
C LEU A 3 -52.54 7.55 14.96
N HIS A 4 -52.65 8.32 13.87
CA HIS A 4 -51.99 9.63 13.74
C HIS A 4 -52.58 10.70 14.70
N ARG A 5 -51.80 11.74 14.98
CA ARG A 5 -52.32 13.10 15.22
C ARG A 5 -51.40 14.19 14.66
N THR A 6 -51.84 14.86 13.61
CA THR A 6 -51.41 16.20 13.21
C THR A 6 -52.54 17.20 13.47
N THR A 7 -52.23 18.38 14.01
CA THR A 7 -53.05 19.59 13.79
C THR A 7 -52.19 20.85 14.03
N ALA A 8 -52.26 21.81 13.11
CA ALA A 8 -51.65 23.14 13.26
C ALA A 8 -52.74 24.22 13.38
N CYS A 9 -52.40 25.37 13.96
CA CYS A 9 -53.12 26.64 13.80
C CYS A 9 -52.19 27.83 14.12
N ALA A 10 -52.46 29.00 13.54
CA ALA A 10 -51.55 30.15 13.52
C ALA A 10 -52.31 31.50 13.68
N VAL A 11 -51.65 32.64 13.36
CA VAL A 11 -52.20 34.02 13.25
C VAL A 11 -52.42 34.73 14.62
N ALA A 12 -52.09 36.01 14.90
CA ALA A 12 -51.32 37.12 14.27
C ALA A 12 -51.22 38.31 15.27
N ALA A 13 -50.53 39.45 15.08
CA ALA A 13 -49.29 39.86 14.37
C ALA A 13 -49.02 41.38 14.63
N ALA A 14 -47.87 41.92 14.18
CA ALA A 14 -47.50 43.36 14.15
C ALA A 14 -47.25 44.04 15.53
N THR A 15 -46.55 45.18 15.70
CA THR A 15 -45.96 46.24 14.83
C THR A 15 -44.79 46.91 15.63
N VAL A 16 -43.85 47.76 15.20
CA VAL A 16 -43.61 48.65 14.02
C VAL A 16 -42.08 48.80 13.78
N GLY A 17 -41.64 49.11 12.55
CA GLY A 17 -40.31 49.67 12.24
C GLY A 17 -40.31 50.31 10.83
N ALA A 18 -39.69 51.49 10.64
CA ALA A 18 -39.85 52.31 9.42
C ALA A 18 -38.52 52.64 8.71
N LEU A 19 -38.60 52.86 7.39
CA LEU A 19 -37.45 53.06 6.48
C LEU A 19 -36.89 54.50 6.50
N ALA A 20 -35.60 54.65 6.16
CA ALA A 20 -35.10 55.80 5.41
C ALA A 20 -33.88 55.47 4.53
N LEU A 21 -34.01 55.80 3.25
CA LEU A 21 -33.07 55.75 2.12
C LEU A 21 -31.66 56.33 2.38
N GLY A 22 -30.65 55.84 1.64
CA GLY A 22 -29.37 56.54 1.44
C GLY A 22 -28.36 55.79 0.58
N SER A 23 -28.07 56.29 -0.63
CA SER A 23 -27.12 55.66 -1.58
C SER A 23 -26.09 56.67 -2.09
N ALA A 24 -24.80 56.37 -1.93
CA ALA A 24 -23.67 56.93 -2.68
C ALA A 24 -22.40 56.11 -2.43
N ALA A 25 -21.49 56.07 -3.40
CA ALA A 25 -20.14 55.55 -3.24
C ALA A 25 -19.11 56.66 -3.51
N THR A 26 -17.96 56.66 -2.82
CA THR A 26 -16.58 56.84 -3.36
C THR A 26 -15.56 57.22 -2.27
N ALA A 27 -14.29 56.89 -2.56
CA ALA A 27 -13.04 57.43 -1.98
C ALA A 27 -12.58 56.97 -0.57
N ALA A 28 -11.32 56.51 -0.55
CA ALA A 28 -10.43 56.32 0.61
C ALA A 28 -9.77 57.71 0.98
N PRO A 29 -8.78 57.87 1.92
CA PRO A 29 -7.86 56.85 2.47
C PRO A 29 -7.42 56.95 3.96
N GLY A 30 -6.73 55.90 4.42
CA GLY A 30 -5.54 56.01 5.28
C GLY A 30 -5.68 55.81 6.79
N GLY A 31 -4.89 54.88 7.35
CA GLY A 31 -4.68 54.73 8.81
C GLY A 31 -3.89 53.45 9.15
N HIS A 32 -2.69 53.58 9.75
CA HIS A 32 -1.90 52.43 10.20
C HIS A 32 -2.39 51.89 11.55
N HIS A 33 -2.50 50.57 11.67
CA HIS A 33 -2.20 49.82 12.89
C HIS A 33 -1.40 48.55 12.51
N GLY A 34 -0.52 48.08 13.41
CA GLY A 34 0.41 46.98 13.14
C GLY A 34 -0.19 45.59 13.37
N PRO A 35 0.52 44.52 12.97
CA PRO A 35 0.04 43.15 13.12
C PRO A 35 -0.04 42.73 14.61
N PRO A 36 -1.00 41.87 14.99
CA PRO A 36 -0.89 41.09 16.22
C PRO A 36 0.31 40.14 16.11
N GLY A 37 0.94 39.83 17.24
CA GLY A 37 2.16 39.02 17.26
C GLY A 37 1.91 37.54 16.99
N HIS A 38 2.85 36.89 16.31
CA HIS A 38 2.90 35.44 16.18
C HIS A 38 2.94 34.78 17.57
N GLY A 39 2.00 33.88 17.84
CA GLY A 39 2.34 32.70 18.62
C GLY A 39 3.24 31.84 17.74
N HIS A 40 4.36 31.38 18.29
CA HIS A 40 5.03 30.21 17.74
C HIS A 40 4.39 29.02 18.45
N ASP A 41 3.27 28.55 17.90
CA ASP A 41 2.98 27.13 17.99
C ASP A 41 4.12 26.43 17.23
N ARG A 42 4.65 25.37 17.82
CA ARG A 42 5.62 24.50 17.16
C ARG A 42 4.81 23.34 16.63
N HIS A 43 4.83 23.17 15.31
CA HIS A 43 4.61 21.85 14.77
C HIS A 43 5.76 20.97 15.24
N GLU A 44 5.43 19.85 15.89
CA GLU A 44 6.38 18.81 16.26
C GLU A 44 6.18 17.73 15.19
N GLY A 45 6.83 17.91 14.05
CA GLY A 45 6.54 17.18 12.82
C GLY A 45 6.82 15.68 12.89
N VAL A 46 6.12 14.93 12.02
CA VAL A 46 6.19 13.47 11.74
C VAL A 46 6.92 12.64 12.80
N VAL A 47 6.14 11.98 13.66
CA VAL A 47 6.67 10.97 14.60
C VAL A 47 7.06 9.70 13.84
N LEU A 48 8.33 9.29 13.96
CA LEU A 48 8.92 8.08 13.36
C LEU A 48 9.58 7.21 14.44
N GLU A 49 9.89 5.95 14.10
CA GLU A 49 10.40 4.93 15.02
C GLU A 49 11.78 5.28 15.65
N ASP A 50 11.95 5.02 16.96
CA ASP A 50 13.21 5.20 17.71
C ASP A 50 14.19 4.04 17.42
N LEU A 51 14.69 4.00 16.18
CA LEU A 51 15.47 2.89 15.65
C LEU A 51 16.83 2.72 16.33
N ASP A 52 17.22 1.45 16.51
CA ASP A 52 18.54 1.07 16.97
C ASP A 52 19.62 1.41 15.90
N ARG A 53 20.87 1.06 16.19
CA ARG A 53 21.97 1.29 15.26
C ARG A 53 21.94 0.43 13.99
N GLY A 54 21.14 -0.64 13.91
CA GLY A 54 21.06 -1.54 12.77
C GLY A 54 22.39 -2.16 12.39
N LEU A 55 23.33 -2.28 13.34
CA LEU A 55 24.71 -2.65 13.05
C LEU A 55 24.78 -4.09 12.52
N VAL A 56 25.07 -4.26 11.25
CA VAL A 56 25.28 -5.56 10.61
C VAL A 56 26.77 -5.75 10.28
N ALA A 57 27.20 -7.02 10.25
CA ALA A 57 28.54 -7.41 9.87
C ALA A 57 28.49 -8.66 8.99
N ALA A 58 29.25 -8.70 7.90
CA ALA A 58 29.30 -9.84 6.98
C ALA A 58 30.75 -10.20 6.60
N SER A 59 31.02 -11.50 6.46
CA SER A 59 32.33 -12.01 6.04
C SER A 59 32.50 -11.89 4.53
N THR A 60 33.53 -11.18 4.06
CA THR A 60 33.80 -10.98 2.62
C THR A 60 35.18 -11.52 2.21
N SER A 61 35.53 -11.44 0.93
CA SER A 61 36.89 -11.76 0.45
C SER A 61 37.96 -10.74 0.86
N GLU A 62 37.56 -9.58 1.40
CA GLU A 62 38.47 -8.47 1.76
C GLU A 62 38.61 -8.25 3.27
N GLY A 63 37.74 -8.86 4.07
CA GLY A 63 37.74 -8.74 5.54
C GLY A 63 36.36 -9.04 6.11
N VAL A 64 36.02 -8.37 7.22
CA VAL A 64 34.62 -8.22 7.66
C VAL A 64 34.12 -6.87 7.15
N PHE A 65 33.07 -6.87 6.33
CA PHE A 65 32.29 -5.68 6.01
C PHE A 65 31.33 -5.38 7.17
N LEU A 66 31.11 -4.09 7.44
CA LEU A 66 30.22 -3.56 8.48
C LEU A 66 29.42 -2.40 7.90
N SER A 67 28.15 -2.29 8.25
CA SER A 67 27.32 -1.11 8.00
C SER A 67 26.37 -0.87 9.17
N TRP A 68 25.92 0.38 9.34
CA TRP A 68 25.02 0.80 10.43
C TRP A 68 24.28 2.09 10.08
N ARG A 69 23.14 2.33 10.74
CA ARG A 69 22.28 3.48 10.44
C ARG A 69 22.96 4.77 10.89
N LEU A 70 22.84 5.84 10.11
CA LEU A 70 22.85 7.21 10.66
C LEU A 70 21.39 7.52 11.01
N LEU A 71 21.12 7.92 12.25
CA LEU A 71 19.76 8.23 12.69
C LEU A 71 19.40 9.68 12.32
N GLY A 72 18.11 9.97 12.14
CA GLY A 72 17.63 11.29 11.73
C GLY A 72 18.10 12.43 12.66
N ASP A 73 18.08 12.21 13.97
CA ASP A 73 18.52 13.19 14.98
C ASP A 73 20.05 13.45 14.98
N GLU A 74 20.83 12.58 14.32
CA GLU A 74 22.28 12.71 14.15
C GLU A 74 22.68 13.49 12.88
N VAL A 75 21.71 13.85 12.02
CA VAL A 75 21.89 14.69 10.83
C VAL A 75 22.00 16.16 11.25
N THR A 76 22.86 16.92 10.56
CA THR A 76 23.22 18.31 10.93
C THR A 76 23.37 19.25 9.72
N GLY A 77 23.03 18.77 8.52
CA GLY A 77 23.28 19.44 7.24
C GLY A 77 23.79 18.44 6.20
N SER A 78 24.56 18.92 5.23
CA SER A 78 25.09 18.12 4.12
C SER A 78 26.54 18.44 3.75
N THR A 79 27.09 17.64 2.84
CA THR A 79 28.45 17.70 2.30
C THR A 79 28.42 17.57 0.78
N GLU A 80 29.59 17.46 0.13
CA GLU A 80 29.71 17.26 -1.32
C GLU A 80 29.31 15.83 -1.77
N THR A 81 29.26 14.86 -0.85
CA THR A 81 29.08 13.42 -1.16
C THR A 81 28.16 12.69 -0.16
N GLY A 82 27.24 13.40 0.50
CA GLY A 82 26.39 12.82 1.54
C GLY A 82 25.93 13.81 2.61
N MET A 83 25.07 13.35 3.50
CA MET A 83 24.58 14.07 4.68
C MET A 83 25.68 14.27 5.73
N ALA A 84 25.74 15.47 6.31
CA ALA A 84 26.64 15.80 7.40
C ALA A 84 26.00 15.38 8.72
N GLY A 85 26.69 14.53 9.48
CA GLY A 85 26.20 14.04 10.77
C GLY A 85 27.32 13.43 11.61
N THR A 86 26.98 12.83 12.74
CA THR A 86 27.99 12.35 13.70
C THR A 86 28.97 11.31 13.12
N GLY A 87 30.20 11.28 13.64
CA GLY A 87 31.19 10.26 13.30
C GLY A 87 31.13 9.06 14.25
N PHE A 88 31.67 7.91 13.86
CA PHE A 88 31.52 6.65 14.59
C PHE A 88 32.86 6.02 14.95
N ALA A 89 32.99 5.54 16.19
CA ALA A 89 34.10 4.67 16.59
C ALA A 89 33.73 3.20 16.35
N VAL A 90 34.50 2.52 15.50
CA VAL A 90 34.35 1.08 15.26
C VAL A 90 35.22 0.31 16.25
N TYR A 91 34.61 -0.63 16.98
CA TYR A 91 35.27 -1.51 17.95
C TYR A 91 35.23 -2.97 17.48
N ARG A 92 36.36 -3.66 17.62
CA ARG A 92 36.45 -5.14 17.57
C ARG A 92 36.92 -5.68 18.90
N ASP A 93 36.23 -6.68 19.43
CA ASP A 93 36.53 -7.37 20.70
C ASP A 93 36.75 -6.37 21.87
N GLY A 94 35.96 -5.29 21.87
CA GLY A 94 36.01 -4.20 22.86
C GLY A 94 37.12 -3.15 22.64
N ARG A 95 38.03 -3.34 21.68
CA ARG A 95 39.09 -2.40 21.30
C ARG A 95 38.68 -1.57 20.08
N GLN A 96 38.90 -0.26 20.13
CA GLN A 96 38.69 0.59 18.96
C GLN A 96 39.71 0.24 17.87
N ILE A 97 39.22 -0.02 16.65
CA ILE A 97 40.02 -0.29 15.45
C ILE A 97 40.04 0.90 14.50
N GLY A 98 38.94 1.65 14.39
CA GLY A 98 38.80 2.79 13.48
C GLY A 98 37.94 3.93 14.02
N THR A 99 37.89 4.99 13.24
CA THR A 99 36.87 6.05 13.30
C THR A 99 36.42 6.32 11.87
N VAL A 100 35.12 6.34 11.62
CA VAL A 100 34.51 6.71 10.33
C VAL A 100 33.75 8.01 10.51
N THR A 101 33.75 8.89 9.51
CA THR A 101 33.12 10.23 9.57
C THR A 101 32.27 10.55 8.35
N ASP A 102 32.53 9.82 7.27
CA ASP A 102 32.37 10.11 5.86
C ASP A 102 31.44 9.10 5.17
N SER A 103 31.18 7.95 5.81
CA SER A 103 30.10 7.00 5.51
C SER A 103 29.50 6.49 6.83
N THR A 104 28.65 5.46 6.77
CA THR A 104 28.32 4.61 7.93
C THR A 104 28.60 3.12 7.70
N ASN A 105 29.70 2.84 6.99
CA ASN A 105 30.23 1.50 6.78
C ASN A 105 31.74 1.41 7.08
N TYR A 106 32.28 0.19 7.12
CA TYR A 106 33.70 -0.08 7.34
C TYR A 106 34.10 -1.48 6.85
N VAL A 107 35.32 -1.65 6.33
CA VAL A 107 35.92 -2.98 6.09
C VAL A 107 37.11 -3.19 7.02
N ASP A 108 37.02 -4.22 7.84
CA ASP A 108 38.07 -4.68 8.73
C ASP A 108 38.81 -5.88 8.14
N ALA A 109 39.91 -5.59 7.43
CA ALA A 109 40.79 -6.60 6.83
C ALA A 109 41.54 -7.50 7.84
N ASP A 110 41.55 -7.15 9.13
CA ASP A 110 42.07 -7.99 10.23
C ASP A 110 40.91 -8.73 10.97
N GLY A 111 39.69 -8.71 10.45
CA GLY A 111 38.51 -9.33 11.04
C GLY A 111 38.45 -10.85 10.87
N GLU A 112 37.87 -11.56 11.86
CA GLU A 112 37.61 -13.00 11.81
C GLU A 112 36.11 -13.25 12.05
N ALA A 113 35.56 -14.36 11.52
CA ALA A 113 34.14 -14.71 11.70
C ALA A 113 33.71 -14.98 13.17
N THR A 114 34.63 -14.97 14.12
CA THR A 114 34.36 -15.04 15.57
C THR A 114 34.59 -13.72 16.32
N SER A 115 34.99 -12.67 15.61
CA SER A 115 35.16 -11.32 16.16
C SER A 115 33.82 -10.71 16.55
N ARG A 116 33.83 -9.82 17.55
CA ARG A 116 32.63 -9.10 18.01
C ARG A 116 32.74 -7.61 17.72
N TYR A 117 31.76 -7.08 17.00
CA TYR A 117 31.74 -5.69 16.55
C TYR A 117 30.69 -4.86 17.28
N VAL A 118 31.06 -3.61 17.53
CA VAL A 118 30.24 -2.59 18.19
C VAL A 118 30.62 -1.24 17.58
N VAL A 119 29.66 -0.35 17.34
CA VAL A 119 29.93 1.05 17.01
C VAL A 119 29.44 1.99 18.12
N ALA A 120 29.93 3.22 18.12
CA ALA A 120 29.44 4.28 19.01
C ALA A 120 29.55 5.66 18.32
N PRO A 121 28.48 6.48 18.31
CA PRO A 121 28.51 7.83 17.74
C PRO A 121 29.41 8.78 18.55
N LEU A 122 29.89 9.83 17.90
CA LEU A 122 30.71 10.88 18.48
C LEU A 122 29.82 11.90 19.20
N ARG A 123 29.96 12.04 20.52
CA ARG A 123 29.34 13.15 21.26
C ARG A 123 30.32 14.33 21.26
N ASP A 124 29.89 15.44 20.63
CA ASP A 124 30.76 16.58 20.37
C ASP A 124 31.42 17.15 21.64
N SER A 125 32.66 17.62 21.49
CA SER A 125 33.59 17.94 22.58
C SER A 125 33.37 19.33 23.19
N HIS A 126 32.11 19.70 23.41
CA HIS A 126 31.72 20.95 24.07
C HIS A 126 32.33 21.05 25.48
N PRO A 127 33.13 22.11 25.78
CA PRO A 127 33.72 22.27 27.12
C PRO A 127 32.65 22.67 28.13
N GLY A 128 32.25 21.72 28.99
CA GLY A 128 31.20 21.91 29.98
C GLY A 128 31.42 23.12 30.88
N LYS A 129 30.33 23.86 31.18
CA LYS A 129 30.31 25.08 32.02
C LYS A 129 30.73 24.79 33.47
N GLY A 130 32.03 24.58 33.70
CA GLY A 130 32.62 24.26 35.00
C GLY A 130 34.03 23.68 34.91
N GLU A 131 34.42 23.05 33.80
CA GLU A 131 35.76 22.46 33.68
C GLU A 131 36.83 23.55 33.48
N SER A 132 37.80 23.59 34.41
CA SER A 132 38.83 24.64 34.45
C SER A 132 39.93 24.39 33.44
N LYS A 133 40.43 25.45 32.79
CA LYS A 133 41.49 25.39 31.77
C LYS A 133 42.80 24.79 32.33
N GLY A 134 43.00 23.49 32.16
CA GLY A 134 44.21 22.75 32.56
C GLY A 134 44.58 21.69 31.54
N ASN A 135 45.77 21.82 30.93
CA ASN A 135 46.35 20.93 29.91
C ASN A 135 45.41 20.53 28.77
N GLY A 136 45.46 21.28 27.66
CA GLY A 136 44.66 21.02 26.46
C GLY A 136 44.95 19.67 25.81
N LYS A 137 44.08 18.70 26.10
CA LYS A 137 43.67 17.63 25.19
C LYS A 137 42.15 17.69 25.09
N SER A 138 41.60 17.74 23.88
CA SER A 138 40.17 17.40 23.75
C SER A 138 40.04 15.92 24.09
N HIS A 139 39.19 15.60 25.06
CA HIS A 139 38.79 14.24 25.32
C HIS A 139 37.54 13.99 24.48
N VAL A 140 37.74 13.35 23.33
CA VAL A 140 36.66 12.74 22.53
C VAL A 140 35.80 11.89 23.47
N ARG A 141 34.49 12.14 23.46
CA ARG A 141 33.49 11.35 24.17
C ARG A 141 32.67 10.61 23.13
N TRP A 142 32.57 9.30 23.26
CA TRP A 142 31.65 8.49 22.48
C TRP A 142 30.30 8.44 23.19
N GLY A 143 29.23 8.16 22.44
CA GLY A 143 27.87 8.03 22.94
C GLY A 143 27.61 6.70 23.64
N GLU A 144 26.36 6.24 23.54
CA GLU A 144 26.02 4.84 23.79
C GLU A 144 26.81 3.93 22.83
N ARG A 145 26.88 2.64 23.13
CA ARG A 145 27.38 1.63 22.21
C ARG A 145 26.19 0.89 21.62
N SER A 146 26.26 0.53 20.34
CA SER A 146 25.36 -0.47 19.78
C SER A 146 25.44 -1.79 20.55
N GLU A 147 24.44 -2.64 20.37
CA GLU A 147 24.62 -4.05 20.70
C GLU A 147 25.73 -4.71 19.86
N ALA A 148 26.17 -5.88 20.32
CA ALA A 148 27.44 -6.49 19.90
C ALA A 148 27.25 -7.67 18.93
N VAL A 149 27.32 -7.39 17.63
CA VAL A 149 27.15 -8.40 16.57
C VAL A 149 28.40 -9.23 16.28
N VAL A 150 28.19 -10.36 15.62
CA VAL A 150 29.22 -11.22 15.02
C VAL A 150 29.02 -11.26 13.51
N PRO A 151 30.08 -11.45 12.69
CA PRO A 151 29.94 -11.52 11.24
C PRO A 151 29.04 -12.67 10.80
N LEU A 152 28.10 -12.37 9.91
CA LEU A 152 27.42 -13.34 9.06
C LEU A 152 28.44 -14.11 8.23
N ALA A 153 28.14 -15.37 7.92
CA ALA A 153 29.03 -16.26 7.16
C ALA A 153 29.11 -15.88 5.67
N ASP A 154 28.01 -15.32 5.15
CA ASP A 154 27.78 -14.85 3.79
C ASP A 154 27.10 -13.45 3.85
N ASP A 155 26.70 -12.90 2.69
CA ASP A 155 26.06 -11.59 2.54
C ASP A 155 24.53 -11.60 2.78
N HIS A 156 24.07 -12.48 3.68
CA HIS A 156 22.67 -12.61 4.07
C HIS A 156 22.51 -13.27 5.44
N LEU A 157 21.33 -13.10 6.03
CA LEU A 157 20.82 -13.92 7.13
C LEU A 157 19.54 -14.64 6.69
N ASP A 158 19.33 -15.84 7.23
CA ASP A 158 18.10 -16.61 7.08
C ASP A 158 17.30 -16.49 8.38
N ILE A 159 16.09 -15.93 8.33
CA ILE A 159 15.10 -15.95 9.41
C ILE A 159 14.33 -17.28 9.31
N PRO A 160 14.51 -18.23 10.26
CA PRO A 160 13.78 -19.50 10.22
C PRO A 160 12.27 -19.31 10.34
N LEU A 161 11.51 -19.94 9.44
CA LEU A 161 10.06 -19.84 9.37
C LEU A 161 9.37 -21.11 9.86
N ASN A 162 8.25 -20.95 10.56
CA ASN A 162 7.40 -22.05 11.03
C ASN A 162 6.29 -22.36 10.02
N THR A 163 6.62 -22.99 8.89
CA THR A 163 5.68 -23.27 7.78
C THR A 163 4.33 -23.85 8.29
N PRO A 164 3.16 -23.27 7.93
CA PRO A 164 1.86 -23.82 8.30
C PRO A 164 1.63 -25.22 7.72
N ASP A 165 0.88 -26.06 8.43
CA ASP A 165 0.48 -27.38 7.94
C ASP A 165 -0.32 -27.29 6.62
N ASP A 166 -0.03 -28.20 5.69
CA ASP A 166 -0.81 -28.42 4.47
C ASP A 166 -2.29 -28.71 4.80
N GLY A 167 -3.20 -28.27 3.93
CA GLY A 167 -4.64 -28.34 4.16
C GLY A 167 -5.45 -28.94 3.02
N VAL A 168 -6.75 -29.09 3.25
CA VAL A 168 -7.72 -29.61 2.28
C VAL A 168 -8.97 -28.74 2.29
N THR A 169 -9.49 -28.38 1.12
CA THR A 169 -10.72 -27.58 0.97
C THR A 169 -11.99 -28.43 1.21
N PRO A 170 -13.18 -27.82 1.40
CA PRO A 170 -14.44 -28.56 1.54
C PRO A 170 -14.77 -29.52 0.37
N VAL A 171 -14.21 -29.28 -0.82
CA VAL A 171 -14.39 -30.13 -2.02
C VAL A 171 -13.28 -31.18 -2.22
N GLY A 172 -12.30 -31.25 -1.31
CA GLY A 172 -11.23 -32.25 -1.36
C GLY A 172 -10.01 -31.86 -2.20
N GLU A 173 -9.82 -30.57 -2.51
CA GLU A 173 -8.58 -30.05 -3.10
C GLU A 173 -7.51 -29.92 -1.99
N GLU A 174 -6.38 -30.61 -2.15
CA GLU A 174 -5.20 -30.47 -1.28
C GLU A 174 -4.42 -29.19 -1.65
N TYR A 175 -3.92 -28.45 -0.64
CA TYR A 175 -3.09 -27.26 -0.84
C TYR A 175 -1.94 -27.21 0.18
N THR A 176 -0.82 -26.64 -0.25
CA THR A 176 0.37 -26.41 0.59
C THR A 176 0.54 -24.92 0.87
N TYR A 177 1.54 -24.53 1.65
CA TYR A 177 1.86 -23.12 1.92
C TYR A 177 3.20 -22.68 1.33
N ALA A 178 3.27 -21.39 0.98
CA ALA A 178 4.51 -20.66 0.75
C ALA A 178 4.47 -19.34 1.53
N ALA A 179 5.62 -18.87 1.98
CA ALA A 179 5.75 -17.48 2.41
C ALA A 179 5.48 -16.58 1.18
N ASN A 180 4.93 -15.39 1.40
CA ASN A 180 4.55 -14.47 0.33
C ASN A 180 5.09 -13.06 0.65
N ASP A 181 4.25 -12.05 0.52
CA ASP A 181 4.55 -10.65 0.83
C ASP A 181 4.84 -10.44 2.32
N ALA A 182 5.62 -9.42 2.63
CA ALA A 182 6.06 -9.11 3.98
C ALA A 182 6.01 -7.60 4.28
N SER A 183 6.13 -7.25 5.55
CA SER A 183 6.25 -5.87 6.05
C SER A 183 7.15 -5.85 7.30
N VAL A 184 7.60 -4.67 7.73
CA VAL A 184 8.47 -4.48 8.89
C VAL A 184 7.99 -3.32 9.78
N ALA A 185 8.14 -3.50 11.09
CA ALA A 185 8.00 -2.46 12.11
C ALA A 185 8.64 -2.95 13.43
N ASP A 186 8.99 -2.04 14.35
CA ASP A 186 9.36 -2.46 15.72
C ASP A 186 8.09 -2.86 16.48
N LEU A 187 7.92 -4.16 16.74
CA LEU A 187 6.75 -4.68 17.44
C LEU A 187 6.98 -4.77 18.96
N THR A 188 8.19 -4.51 19.47
CA THR A 188 8.55 -4.75 20.87
C THR A 188 8.94 -3.51 21.67
N GLY A 189 9.40 -2.45 21.00
CA GLY A 189 9.90 -1.21 21.58
C GLY A 189 11.37 -1.33 22.02
N ASP A 190 12.24 -1.84 21.14
CA ASP A 190 13.69 -1.93 21.37
C ASP A 190 14.59 -1.37 20.25
N GLY A 191 13.97 -0.84 19.18
CA GLY A 191 14.62 -0.21 18.03
C GLY A 191 14.95 -1.18 16.88
N THR A 192 14.67 -2.49 17.05
CA THR A 192 14.88 -3.52 16.03
C THR A 192 13.60 -3.75 15.22
N TYR A 193 13.75 -4.07 13.93
CA TYR A 193 12.61 -4.51 13.12
C TYR A 193 12.27 -5.98 13.34
N GLU A 194 11.01 -6.26 13.68
CA GLU A 194 10.39 -7.56 13.39
C GLU A 194 9.93 -7.61 11.92
N VAL A 195 9.88 -8.82 11.36
CA VAL A 195 9.31 -9.07 10.03
C VAL A 195 7.96 -9.76 10.15
N ILE A 196 6.95 -9.17 9.50
CA ILE A 196 5.60 -9.68 9.40
C ILE A 196 5.49 -10.41 8.05
N VAL A 197 5.11 -11.68 8.07
CA VAL A 197 5.13 -12.58 6.89
C VAL A 197 3.74 -13.11 6.58
N GLN A 198 3.23 -12.85 5.37
CA GLN A 198 2.02 -13.47 4.85
C GLN A 198 2.32 -14.90 4.36
N TRP A 199 1.43 -15.83 4.68
CA TRP A 199 1.44 -17.20 4.14
C TRP A 199 0.31 -17.40 3.15
N SER A 200 0.68 -17.52 1.88
CA SER A 200 -0.27 -17.75 0.80
C SER A 200 -0.43 -19.26 0.55
N PRO A 201 -1.66 -19.80 0.54
CA PRO A 201 -1.90 -21.19 0.18
C PRO A 201 -1.71 -21.40 -1.33
N SER A 202 -1.26 -22.58 -1.74
CA SER A 202 -0.97 -22.93 -3.15
C SER A 202 -2.20 -22.89 -4.08
N ASN A 203 -3.40 -22.71 -3.52
CA ASN A 203 -4.67 -22.53 -4.24
C ASN A 203 -5.30 -21.15 -3.97
N ALA A 204 -4.54 -20.14 -3.54
CA ALA A 204 -4.97 -18.74 -3.54
C ALA A 204 -5.50 -18.31 -4.93
N LYS A 205 -6.41 -17.34 -4.97
CA LYS A 205 -7.15 -16.96 -6.19
C LYS A 205 -7.04 -15.46 -6.46
N ASP A 206 -6.86 -15.08 -7.72
CA ASP A 206 -7.36 -13.77 -8.17
C ASP A 206 -8.89 -13.76 -8.07
N VAL A 207 -9.48 -12.61 -7.82
CA VAL A 207 -10.93 -12.48 -7.56
C VAL A 207 -11.78 -12.94 -8.74
N SER A 208 -11.27 -12.87 -9.98
CA SER A 208 -11.99 -13.37 -11.17
C SER A 208 -11.98 -14.91 -11.28
N GLN A 209 -11.29 -15.60 -10.36
CA GLN A 209 -11.15 -17.05 -10.32
C GLN A 209 -12.01 -17.63 -9.17
N LYS A 210 -12.81 -18.63 -9.51
CA LYS A 210 -13.65 -19.39 -8.57
C LYS A 210 -12.93 -20.58 -7.95
N GLY A 211 -13.55 -21.17 -6.94
CA GLY A 211 -13.01 -22.26 -6.13
C GLY A 211 -12.65 -21.77 -4.73
N TYR A 212 -12.63 -22.69 -3.78
CA TYR A 212 -12.15 -22.43 -2.42
C TYR A 212 -10.65 -22.04 -2.41
N THR A 213 -10.23 -21.40 -1.32
CA THR A 213 -8.82 -21.22 -0.96
C THR A 213 -8.53 -22.02 0.31
N GLY A 214 -7.24 -22.21 0.59
CA GLY A 214 -6.78 -22.39 1.96
C GLY A 214 -7.03 -21.14 2.82
N ARG A 215 -6.70 -21.25 4.11
CA ARG A 215 -6.67 -20.10 5.01
C ARG A 215 -5.48 -19.22 4.69
N GLU A 216 -5.55 -17.95 5.05
CA GLU A 216 -4.43 -17.03 4.98
C GLU A 216 -3.93 -16.73 6.40
N TYR A 217 -2.61 -16.69 6.57
CA TYR A 217 -1.98 -16.40 7.86
C TYR A 217 -1.05 -15.19 7.75
N LEU A 218 -0.98 -14.40 8.81
CA LEU A 218 0.11 -13.46 9.05
C LEU A 218 0.90 -13.94 10.26
N ASP A 219 2.21 -14.01 10.18
CA ASP A 219 3.10 -14.26 11.33
C ASP A 219 3.94 -13.02 11.63
N ALA A 220 4.45 -12.89 12.86
CA ALA A 220 5.59 -12.02 13.15
C ALA A 220 6.78 -12.84 13.69
N TYR A 221 7.97 -12.50 13.21
CA TYR A 221 9.26 -13.07 13.62
C TYR A 221 10.27 -11.95 13.96
N THR A 222 11.07 -12.16 15.00
CA THR A 222 12.32 -11.40 15.17
C THR A 222 13.34 -11.82 14.09
N LEU A 223 14.36 -10.99 13.83
CA LEU A 223 15.43 -11.32 12.86
C LEU A 223 16.23 -12.59 13.21
N ASP A 224 16.26 -12.97 14.50
CA ASP A 224 16.85 -14.23 14.99
C ASP A 224 15.90 -15.46 14.79
N GLY A 225 14.64 -15.25 14.37
CA GLY A 225 13.65 -16.29 14.15
C GLY A 225 12.76 -16.65 15.33
N GLU A 226 12.66 -15.82 16.38
CA GLU A 226 11.62 -16.05 17.39
C GLU A 226 10.25 -15.65 16.81
N GLN A 227 9.43 -16.65 16.48
CA GLN A 227 8.02 -16.41 16.15
C GLN A 227 7.30 -15.84 17.38
N LEU A 228 6.77 -14.63 17.26
CA LEU A 228 5.99 -13.98 18.32
C LEU A 228 4.54 -14.48 18.30
N TRP A 229 3.93 -14.54 17.11
CA TRP A 229 2.54 -14.94 16.92
C TRP A 229 2.22 -15.38 15.48
N ARG A 230 1.03 -15.97 15.32
CA ARG A 230 0.33 -16.25 14.06
C ARG A 230 -1.11 -15.74 14.14
N ILE A 231 -1.52 -14.84 13.25
CA ILE A 231 -2.93 -14.55 12.97
C ILE A 231 -3.40 -15.55 11.90
N ASP A 232 -4.42 -16.32 12.24
CA ASP A 232 -5.22 -17.15 11.34
C ASP A 232 -6.46 -16.36 10.98
N LEU A 233 -6.54 -15.87 9.74
CA LEU A 233 -7.65 -15.04 9.27
C LEU A 233 -8.97 -15.81 9.18
N GLY A 234 -8.93 -17.14 9.30
CA GLY A 234 -10.08 -18.01 9.34
C GLY A 234 -10.52 -18.47 7.95
N VAL A 235 -11.79 -18.86 7.83
CA VAL A 235 -12.39 -19.31 6.56
C VAL A 235 -13.16 -18.21 5.83
N ASN A 236 -13.47 -17.11 6.52
CA ASN A 236 -14.30 -16.02 6.01
C ASN A 236 -13.47 -14.84 5.43
N ILE A 237 -12.14 -15.01 5.36
CA ILE A 237 -11.25 -14.24 4.50
C ILE A 237 -10.72 -15.19 3.43
N ARG A 238 -10.79 -14.77 2.17
CA ARG A 238 -10.36 -15.54 0.99
C ARG A 238 -8.91 -15.18 0.65
N ALA A 239 -8.08 -16.16 0.31
CA ALA A 239 -6.65 -15.92 0.12
C ALA A 239 -6.30 -15.47 -1.32
N GLY A 240 -5.48 -14.42 -1.43
CA GLY A 240 -4.99 -13.88 -2.71
C GLY A 240 -4.76 -12.37 -2.67
N ALA A 241 -3.92 -11.88 -3.58
CA ALA A 241 -3.39 -10.50 -3.61
C ALA A 241 -4.40 -9.38 -3.30
N HIS A 242 -5.60 -9.42 -3.87
CA HIS A 242 -6.60 -8.35 -3.71
C HIS A 242 -7.44 -8.43 -2.44
N TYR A 243 -7.24 -9.45 -1.59
CA TYR A 243 -8.02 -9.70 -0.38
C TYR A 243 -7.37 -9.12 0.87
N THR A 244 -6.39 -9.81 1.44
CA THR A 244 -5.73 -9.39 2.70
C THR A 244 -4.73 -8.28 2.44
N GLN A 245 -4.98 -7.10 3.00
CA GLN A 245 -4.07 -5.96 3.01
C GLN A 245 -3.75 -5.62 4.47
N PHE A 246 -2.47 -5.52 4.84
CA PHE A 246 -2.02 -5.50 6.24
C PHE A 246 -0.95 -4.44 6.52
N PRO A 247 -1.30 -3.14 6.61
CA PRO A 247 -0.38 -2.11 7.09
C PRO A 247 0.07 -2.40 8.53
N VAL A 248 1.36 -2.15 8.78
CA VAL A 248 2.01 -2.33 10.08
C VAL A 248 2.78 -1.06 10.42
N TYR A 249 2.45 -0.45 11.56
CA TYR A 249 2.95 0.87 11.96
C TYR A 249 2.67 1.14 13.44
N ASP A 250 3.43 2.03 14.07
CA ASP A 250 3.10 2.63 15.37
C ASP A 250 2.02 3.69 15.15
N PHE A 251 0.75 3.35 15.44
CA PHE A 251 -0.38 4.22 15.10
C PHE A 251 -0.82 5.15 16.26
N ASP A 252 -0.41 4.88 17.50
CA ASP A 252 -0.73 5.74 18.67
C ASP A 252 0.48 6.49 19.27
N GLY A 253 1.71 6.17 18.84
CA GLY A 253 2.94 6.82 19.27
C GLY A 253 3.52 6.28 20.60
N ASP A 254 3.14 5.09 21.04
CA ASP A 254 3.68 4.42 22.24
C ASP A 254 5.15 3.95 22.09
N GLY A 255 5.68 3.91 20.87
CA GLY A 255 7.01 3.40 20.52
C GLY A 255 7.00 1.91 20.14
N ARG A 256 5.88 1.41 19.62
CA ARG A 256 5.66 0.02 19.17
C ARG A 256 4.57 -0.01 18.11
N ALA A 257 4.71 -0.86 17.11
CA ALA A 257 3.74 -0.97 16.04
C ALA A 257 2.55 -1.91 16.34
N GLU A 258 1.40 -1.59 15.74
CA GLU A 258 0.24 -2.45 15.56
C GLU A 258 0.21 -3.03 14.14
N VAL A 259 -0.54 -4.13 13.99
CA VAL A 259 -1.04 -4.59 12.70
C VAL A 259 -2.52 -4.22 12.59
N MET A 260 -2.92 -3.55 11.51
CA MET A 260 -4.33 -3.36 11.17
C MET A 260 -4.68 -4.16 9.92
N VAL A 261 -5.76 -4.94 9.97
CA VAL A 261 -6.12 -5.83 8.84
C VAL A 261 -7.63 -6.12 8.81
N LYS A 262 -8.15 -6.38 7.61
CA LYS A 262 -9.52 -6.85 7.39
C LYS A 262 -9.69 -8.27 7.95
N THR A 263 -10.72 -8.47 8.76
CA THR A 263 -10.99 -9.68 9.54
C THR A 263 -12.46 -10.08 9.47
N ALA A 264 -12.80 -11.25 10.00
CA ALA A 264 -14.15 -11.81 9.92
C ALA A 264 -14.43 -12.76 11.10
N PRO A 265 -15.68 -13.23 11.29
CA PRO A 265 -15.95 -14.30 12.25
C PRO A 265 -15.06 -15.52 11.96
N GLY A 266 -14.30 -15.97 12.95
CA GLY A 266 -13.34 -17.07 12.81
C GLY A 266 -11.87 -16.64 12.85
N THR A 267 -11.56 -15.36 12.61
CA THR A 267 -10.20 -14.84 12.74
C THR A 267 -9.69 -14.95 14.18
N LYS A 268 -8.47 -15.47 14.37
CA LYS A 268 -7.82 -15.65 15.68
C LYS A 268 -6.31 -15.41 15.63
N VAL A 269 -5.71 -15.04 16.76
CA VAL A 269 -4.26 -15.12 16.98
C VAL A 269 -3.90 -16.38 17.77
N THR A 270 -2.71 -16.90 17.52
CA THR A 270 -1.94 -17.82 18.38
C THR A 270 -0.62 -17.14 18.78
N THR A 271 -0.39 -16.87 20.06
CA THR A 271 0.88 -16.30 20.57
C THR A 271 1.86 -17.45 20.90
N TYR A 272 3.12 -17.33 20.48
CA TYR A 272 4.16 -18.35 20.67
C TYR A 272 5.16 -17.97 21.78
N ARG A 273 6.01 -18.92 22.17
CA ARG A 273 7.24 -18.73 22.98
C ARG A 273 8.11 -19.98 22.87
N ASP A 274 9.44 -19.82 22.80
CA ASP A 274 10.38 -20.94 22.70
C ASP A 274 10.06 -21.88 21.51
N GLY A 275 9.41 -21.36 20.46
CA GLY A 275 8.89 -22.11 19.29
C GLY A 275 7.54 -22.83 19.49
N GLU A 276 6.95 -22.82 20.69
CA GLU A 276 5.72 -23.55 21.02
C GLU A 276 4.50 -22.59 21.13
N PRO A 277 3.30 -22.99 20.66
CA PRO A 277 2.09 -22.17 20.77
C PRO A 277 1.56 -22.14 22.21
N THR A 278 1.40 -20.94 22.78
CA THR A 278 1.07 -20.75 24.20
C THR A 278 -0.38 -20.38 24.48
N ARG A 279 -1.03 -19.65 23.56
CA ARG A 279 -2.38 -19.11 23.77
C ARG A 279 -3.06 -18.74 22.45
N GLU A 280 -4.33 -19.11 22.32
CA GLU A 280 -5.21 -18.59 21.27
C GLU A 280 -6.13 -17.46 21.79
N ARG A 281 -6.56 -16.56 20.89
CA ARG A 281 -7.68 -15.61 21.08
C ARG A 281 -8.34 -15.34 19.73
N TYR A 282 -9.67 -15.28 19.68
CA TYR A 282 -10.37 -14.70 18.52
C TYR A 282 -10.37 -13.16 18.58
N VAL A 283 -10.61 -12.51 17.44
CA VAL A 283 -11.01 -11.08 17.37
C VAL A 283 -12.34 -10.86 18.08
N THR A 284 -12.73 -9.62 18.36
CA THR A 284 -14.04 -9.33 18.96
C THR A 284 -15.10 -9.33 17.87
N ILE A 285 -16.17 -10.13 18.01
CA ILE A 285 -17.38 -9.91 17.20
C ILE A 285 -18.08 -8.67 17.78
N PRO A 286 -18.44 -7.66 16.97
CA PRO A 286 -19.21 -6.49 17.41
C PRO A 286 -20.51 -6.85 18.14
N GLN A 287 -21.04 -5.92 18.96
CA GLN A 287 -22.19 -6.23 19.82
C GLN A 287 -23.43 -6.61 19.01
N ASP A 288 -23.77 -5.83 17.97
CA ASP A 288 -25.01 -6.00 17.23
C ASP A 288 -25.02 -7.32 16.45
N ASP A 289 -23.89 -7.74 15.88
CA ASP A 289 -23.70 -9.07 15.29
C ASP A 289 -23.85 -10.21 16.30
N ARG A 290 -23.33 -10.04 17.52
CA ARG A 290 -23.53 -11.02 18.61
C ARG A 290 -24.97 -11.09 19.10
N GLU A 291 -25.74 -10.01 18.96
CA GLU A 291 -27.18 -9.99 19.22
C GLU A 291 -27.99 -10.56 18.04
N ALA A 292 -27.51 -10.41 16.79
CA ALA A 292 -28.02 -11.11 15.61
C ALA A 292 -27.73 -12.63 15.64
N GLY A 293 -26.66 -13.04 16.32
CA GLY A 293 -26.32 -14.42 16.63
C GLY A 293 -25.03 -14.95 15.98
N VAL A 294 -24.22 -14.08 15.38
CA VAL A 294 -22.96 -14.43 14.69
C VAL A 294 -21.95 -15.08 15.64
N THR A 295 -21.24 -16.10 15.14
CA THR A 295 -20.22 -16.84 15.90
C THR A 295 -18.95 -17.09 15.10
N HIS A 296 -17.81 -17.29 15.79
CA HIS A 296 -16.54 -17.69 15.15
C HIS A 296 -16.53 -19.12 14.58
N ALA A 297 -17.65 -19.84 14.62
CA ALA A 297 -17.85 -21.14 13.99
C ALA A 297 -18.68 -21.07 12.69
N ASP A 298 -19.14 -19.87 12.31
CA ASP A 298 -19.94 -19.65 11.13
C ASP A 298 -19.05 -19.64 9.88
N ASP A 299 -19.51 -20.23 8.78
CA ASP A 299 -18.78 -20.39 7.52
C ASP A 299 -19.62 -19.76 6.40
N TYR A 300 -19.19 -18.58 5.94
CA TYR A 300 -19.85 -17.77 4.92
C TYR A 300 -19.27 -18.03 3.51
N ARG A 301 -18.49 -19.11 3.33
CA ARG A 301 -18.02 -19.53 2.00
C ARG A 301 -19.12 -20.27 1.26
N TYR A 302 -19.49 -19.75 0.10
CA TYR A 302 -20.57 -20.31 -0.70
C TYR A 302 -20.12 -21.59 -1.41
N SER A 303 -20.88 -22.68 -1.32
CA SER A 303 -20.82 -23.75 -2.33
C SER A 303 -21.62 -23.36 -3.57
N ALA A 304 -21.45 -24.12 -4.66
CA ALA A 304 -22.25 -23.94 -5.87
C ALA A 304 -23.76 -24.16 -5.66
N ALA A 305 -24.17 -24.83 -4.58
CA ALA A 305 -25.58 -24.92 -4.19
C ALA A 305 -26.07 -23.65 -3.48
N ASP A 306 -25.27 -23.12 -2.54
CA ASP A 306 -25.64 -21.92 -1.77
C ASP A 306 -25.68 -20.68 -2.67
N TYR A 307 -24.75 -20.57 -3.63
CA TYR A 307 -24.79 -19.51 -4.65
C TYR A 307 -26.01 -19.61 -5.58
N TYR A 308 -26.47 -20.82 -5.92
CA TYR A 308 -27.71 -20.97 -6.68
C TYR A 308 -28.93 -20.51 -5.88
N GLU A 309 -29.05 -20.89 -4.61
CA GLU A 309 -30.16 -20.42 -3.75
C GLU A 309 -30.11 -18.89 -3.52
N HIS A 310 -28.91 -18.30 -3.39
CA HIS A 310 -28.71 -16.85 -3.33
C HIS A 310 -29.17 -16.12 -4.59
N VAL A 311 -28.86 -16.65 -5.79
CA VAL A 311 -29.38 -16.06 -7.05
C VAL A 311 -30.91 -16.21 -7.14
N VAL A 312 -31.48 -17.30 -6.64
CA VAL A 312 -32.95 -17.49 -6.53
C VAL A 312 -33.59 -16.50 -5.55
N GLU A 313 -32.89 -16.12 -4.47
CA GLU A 313 -33.34 -15.10 -3.50
C GLU A 313 -33.24 -13.68 -4.09
N MET A 314 -32.08 -13.30 -4.65
CA MET A 314 -31.89 -12.05 -5.41
C MET A 314 -32.96 -11.86 -6.50
N PHE A 315 -33.34 -12.93 -7.21
CA PHE A 315 -34.35 -12.86 -8.26
C PHE A 315 -35.77 -12.74 -7.72
N ARG A 316 -36.09 -13.42 -6.61
CA ARG A 316 -37.39 -13.31 -5.95
C ARG A 316 -37.68 -11.90 -5.47
N ASP A 317 -36.66 -11.28 -4.89
CA ASP A 317 -36.78 -9.99 -4.22
C ASP A 317 -36.52 -8.81 -5.19
N TRP A 318 -36.40 -9.08 -6.50
CA TRP A 318 -36.11 -8.10 -7.56
C TRP A 318 -36.97 -6.82 -7.49
N THR A 319 -38.27 -6.91 -7.21
CA THR A 319 -39.15 -5.72 -7.14
C THR A 319 -38.94 -4.85 -5.90
N ASP A 320 -38.18 -5.32 -4.92
CA ASP A 320 -37.95 -4.61 -3.66
C ASP A 320 -36.59 -3.87 -3.69
N TYR A 321 -35.76 -4.07 -4.73
CA TYR A 321 -34.55 -3.29 -4.98
C TYR A 321 -34.86 -1.81 -5.25
N PRO A 322 -34.17 -0.85 -4.59
CA PRO A 322 -34.42 0.58 -4.76
C PRO A 322 -34.43 1.02 -6.23
N GLU A 323 -33.46 0.59 -7.02
CA GLU A 323 -33.27 0.91 -8.43
C GLU A 323 -34.43 0.42 -9.32
N VAL A 324 -35.04 -0.73 -8.98
CA VAL A 324 -36.22 -1.26 -9.67
C VAL A 324 -37.46 -0.45 -9.26
N THR A 325 -37.57 -0.04 -8.00
CA THR A 325 -38.70 0.79 -7.52
C THR A 325 -38.65 2.25 -8.01
N SER A 326 -37.46 2.79 -8.31
CA SER A 326 -37.28 4.12 -8.91
C SER A 326 -37.45 4.10 -10.43
N GLY A 327 -37.25 2.95 -11.07
CA GLY A 327 -37.24 2.79 -12.52
C GLY A 327 -35.90 3.12 -13.18
N GLU A 328 -34.80 3.04 -12.41
CA GLU A 328 -33.43 3.05 -12.93
C GLU A 328 -33.05 1.69 -13.53
N TRP A 329 -33.56 0.60 -12.95
CA TRP A 329 -33.41 -0.77 -13.44
C TRP A 329 -34.70 -1.31 -14.08
N PRO A 330 -34.62 -2.38 -14.89
CA PRO A 330 -35.77 -3.01 -15.54
C PRO A 330 -36.83 -3.49 -14.56
N ALA A 331 -38.11 -3.33 -14.90
CA ALA A 331 -39.23 -3.65 -14.02
C ALA A 331 -39.38 -5.16 -13.77
N THR A 332 -38.79 -6.00 -14.64
CA THR A 332 -38.71 -7.45 -14.50
C THR A 332 -37.35 -7.98 -14.95
N LEU A 333 -36.98 -9.16 -14.47
CA LEU A 333 -35.78 -9.88 -14.93
C LEU A 333 -35.90 -10.28 -16.40
N GLU A 334 -37.10 -10.58 -16.91
CA GLU A 334 -37.30 -10.82 -18.35
C GLU A 334 -36.91 -9.60 -19.19
N GLU A 335 -37.25 -8.39 -18.75
CA GLU A 335 -36.84 -7.15 -19.40
C GLU A 335 -35.32 -6.94 -19.31
N ALA A 336 -34.72 -7.26 -18.15
CA ALA A 336 -33.26 -7.20 -17.97
C ALA A 336 -32.49 -8.20 -18.86
N PHE A 337 -33.04 -9.39 -19.08
CA PHE A 337 -32.47 -10.40 -19.96
C PHE A 337 -32.84 -10.21 -21.44
N GLY A 338 -33.77 -9.31 -21.75
CA GLY A 338 -34.22 -9.03 -23.12
C GLY A 338 -35.13 -10.11 -23.72
N ILE A 339 -35.89 -10.83 -22.87
CA ILE A 339 -36.83 -11.89 -23.27
C ILE A 339 -38.29 -11.44 -23.09
N GLU A 340 -39.22 -12.17 -23.72
CA GLU A 340 -40.66 -11.92 -23.57
C GLU A 340 -41.12 -12.22 -22.12
N PRO A 341 -41.92 -11.34 -21.47
CA PRO A 341 -42.44 -11.56 -20.12
C PRO A 341 -43.24 -12.85 -19.98
N GLN A 342 -43.02 -13.57 -18.89
CA GLN A 342 -43.56 -14.91 -18.63
C GLN A 342 -44.20 -15.07 -17.25
N TYR A 343 -43.78 -14.28 -16.25
CA TYR A 343 -44.18 -14.47 -14.85
C TYR A 343 -44.91 -13.25 -14.25
N ASP A 344 -45.69 -13.49 -13.19
CA ASP A 344 -46.30 -12.43 -12.36
C ASP A 344 -45.35 -12.08 -11.19
N TYR A 345 -45.20 -10.79 -10.87
CA TYR A 345 -44.33 -10.31 -9.79
C TYR A 345 -45.11 -9.84 -8.54
N PRO A 346 -44.54 -9.95 -7.32
CA PRO A 346 -43.25 -10.58 -6.99
C PRO A 346 -43.29 -12.09 -7.23
N LEU A 347 -42.14 -12.65 -7.66
CA LEU A 347 -42.04 -14.02 -8.15
C LEU A 347 -42.32 -15.06 -7.05
N SER A 348 -42.85 -16.22 -7.42
CA SER A 348 -42.84 -17.37 -6.51
C SER A 348 -41.46 -18.04 -6.49
N ASP A 349 -41.22 -18.90 -5.49
CA ASP A 349 -40.01 -19.73 -5.42
C ASP A 349 -39.79 -20.59 -6.68
N ALA A 350 -40.87 -21.02 -7.35
CA ALA A 350 -40.76 -21.77 -8.60
C ALA A 350 -40.34 -20.87 -9.78
N ASP A 351 -40.97 -19.71 -9.93
CA ASP A 351 -40.70 -18.79 -11.05
C ASP A 351 -39.29 -18.19 -10.96
N ALA A 352 -38.85 -17.85 -9.74
CA ALA A 352 -37.49 -17.39 -9.48
C ALA A 352 -36.43 -18.47 -9.77
N ARG A 353 -36.75 -19.76 -9.57
CA ARG A 353 -35.87 -20.89 -9.94
C ARG A 353 -35.82 -21.10 -11.45
N GLU A 354 -36.95 -21.02 -12.15
CA GLU A 354 -36.98 -21.12 -13.62
C GLU A 354 -36.21 -19.95 -14.28
N LEU A 355 -36.23 -18.75 -13.69
CA LEU A 355 -35.38 -17.63 -14.11
C LEU A 355 -33.90 -17.79 -13.71
N ALA A 356 -33.58 -18.29 -12.51
CA ALA A 356 -32.20 -18.56 -12.10
C ALA A 356 -31.53 -19.64 -12.96
N ASP A 357 -32.28 -20.69 -13.32
CA ASP A 357 -31.86 -21.71 -14.26
C ASP A 357 -31.62 -21.13 -15.66
N TYR A 358 -32.54 -20.31 -16.18
CA TYR A 358 -32.35 -19.61 -17.45
C TYR A 358 -31.12 -18.68 -17.43
N PHE A 359 -30.92 -17.94 -16.33
CA PHE A 359 -29.79 -17.04 -16.17
C PHE A 359 -28.44 -17.79 -16.20
N MET A 360 -28.31 -18.88 -15.42
CA MET A 360 -27.07 -19.63 -15.31
C MET A 360 -26.78 -20.53 -16.53
N ASP A 361 -27.79 -21.14 -17.15
CA ASP A 361 -27.61 -22.13 -18.23
C ASP A 361 -27.75 -21.56 -19.65
N VAL A 362 -28.38 -20.38 -19.81
CA VAL A 362 -28.61 -19.75 -21.12
C VAL A 362 -28.03 -18.35 -21.18
N TYR A 363 -28.53 -17.41 -20.36
CA TYR A 363 -28.17 -15.99 -20.49
C TYR A 363 -26.67 -15.75 -20.28
N ALA A 364 -26.13 -16.16 -19.13
CA ALA A 364 -24.72 -15.94 -18.83
C ALA A 364 -23.77 -16.65 -19.83
N PRO A 365 -24.00 -17.92 -20.23
CA PRO A 365 -23.24 -18.56 -21.32
C PRO A 365 -23.36 -17.87 -22.69
N GLU A 366 -24.51 -17.29 -23.04
CA GLU A 366 -24.69 -16.51 -24.27
C GLU A 366 -23.96 -15.15 -24.22
N ARG A 367 -23.89 -14.50 -23.05
CA ARG A 367 -23.08 -13.30 -22.80
C ARG A 367 -21.58 -13.58 -22.97
N SER A 368 -21.11 -14.71 -22.44
CA SER A 368 -19.73 -15.21 -22.63
C SER A 368 -19.63 -16.69 -22.29
N GLY A 369 -19.03 -17.48 -23.18
CA GLY A 369 -18.71 -18.89 -22.94
C GLY A 369 -17.60 -19.14 -21.88
N ARG A 370 -17.19 -18.11 -21.13
CA ARG A 370 -16.39 -18.23 -19.89
C ARG A 370 -17.25 -18.18 -18.63
N ASN A 371 -18.52 -17.82 -18.73
CA ASN A 371 -19.44 -17.74 -17.60
C ASN A 371 -19.94 -19.14 -17.26
N ASP A 372 -19.47 -19.67 -16.13
CA ASP A 372 -19.79 -21.00 -15.61
C ASP A 372 -20.16 -20.84 -14.13
N LEU A 373 -21.40 -20.38 -13.93
CA LEU A 373 -21.98 -19.99 -12.65
C LEU A 373 -22.52 -21.18 -11.86
N ARG A 374 -22.88 -22.28 -12.54
CA ARG A 374 -23.32 -23.56 -11.94
C ARG A 374 -22.25 -24.26 -11.08
N THR A 375 -21.01 -23.80 -11.14
CA THR A 375 -19.89 -24.28 -10.32
C THR A 375 -19.12 -23.13 -9.67
N PHE A 376 -19.76 -21.98 -9.46
CA PHE A 376 -19.21 -20.86 -8.69
C PHE A 376 -19.23 -21.21 -7.20
N GLU A 377 -18.07 -21.22 -6.55
CA GLU A 377 -17.92 -21.60 -5.14
C GLU A 377 -16.66 -20.99 -4.53
N GLY A 378 -16.59 -21.00 -3.20
CA GLY A 378 -15.43 -20.57 -2.41
C GLY A 378 -15.27 -19.07 -2.22
N PHE A 379 -16.31 -18.28 -2.52
CA PHE A 379 -16.38 -16.83 -2.26
C PHE A 379 -17.12 -16.53 -0.95
N VAL A 380 -16.84 -15.35 -0.37
CA VAL A 380 -17.45 -14.86 0.88
C VAL A 380 -18.19 -13.55 0.58
N ILE A 381 -19.31 -13.67 -0.14
CA ILE A 381 -20.14 -12.55 -0.63
C ILE A 381 -21.27 -12.14 0.34
N SER A 382 -21.34 -12.76 1.52
CA SER A 382 -22.21 -12.33 2.62
C SER A 382 -21.54 -12.59 3.98
N GLY A 383 -22.29 -12.42 5.07
CA GLY A 383 -21.73 -12.35 6.42
C GLY A 383 -21.03 -11.02 6.70
N PRO A 384 -20.79 -10.71 7.98
CA PRO A 384 -20.16 -9.46 8.38
C PRO A 384 -18.64 -9.46 8.10
N GLU A 385 -18.09 -8.26 8.01
CA GLU A 385 -16.68 -7.98 7.74
C GLU A 385 -16.20 -6.94 8.76
N TYR A 386 -14.98 -7.09 9.27
CA TYR A 386 -14.45 -6.25 10.34
C TYR A 386 -13.09 -5.64 10.00
N LEU A 387 -12.77 -4.50 10.61
CA LEU A 387 -11.40 -4.02 10.76
C LEU A 387 -10.95 -4.30 12.20
N SER A 388 -9.80 -4.97 12.38
CA SER A 388 -9.23 -5.26 13.71
C SER A 388 -7.82 -4.68 13.85
N VAL A 389 -7.52 -4.15 15.03
CA VAL A 389 -6.17 -3.73 15.46
C VAL A 389 -5.56 -4.84 16.33
N PHE A 390 -4.29 -5.16 16.10
CA PHE A 390 -3.55 -6.16 16.85
C PHE A 390 -2.27 -5.56 17.46
N ASP A 391 -2.13 -5.69 18.78
CA ASP A 391 -0.92 -5.38 19.56
C ASP A 391 0.29 -6.11 18.94
N GLY A 392 1.24 -5.37 18.35
CA GLY A 392 2.31 -5.98 17.56
C GLY A 392 3.14 -6.99 18.34
N ARG A 393 3.40 -6.74 19.63
CA ARG A 393 4.24 -7.63 20.44
C ARG A 393 3.63 -9.01 20.66
N SER A 394 2.31 -9.09 20.85
CA SER A 394 1.63 -10.33 21.27
C SER A 394 0.57 -10.84 20.28
N GLY A 395 0.35 -10.09 19.20
CA GLY A 395 -0.72 -10.28 18.23
C GLY A 395 -2.11 -10.20 18.87
N ARG A 396 -2.25 -9.55 20.03
CA ARG A 396 -3.53 -9.52 20.76
C ARG A 396 -4.50 -8.57 20.03
N PRO A 397 -5.70 -9.04 19.62
CA PRO A 397 -6.76 -8.13 19.17
C PRO A 397 -7.08 -7.11 20.27
N MET A 398 -7.00 -5.83 19.93
CA MET A 398 -7.23 -4.71 20.85
C MET A 398 -8.64 -4.17 20.69
N ASP A 399 -8.97 -3.73 19.48
CA ASP A 399 -10.31 -3.32 19.08
C ASP A 399 -10.73 -3.99 17.76
N THR A 400 -12.05 -4.07 17.53
CA THR A 400 -12.65 -4.63 16.31
C THR A 400 -13.94 -3.87 15.98
N VAL A 401 -13.96 -3.20 14.84
CA VAL A 401 -15.10 -2.44 14.30
C VAL A 401 -15.60 -3.06 13.00
N ASP A 402 -16.78 -2.67 12.54
CA ASP A 402 -17.29 -3.07 11.21
C ASP A 402 -16.40 -2.50 10.10
N TYR A 403 -16.17 -3.27 9.03
CA TYR A 403 -15.33 -2.84 7.91
C TYR A 403 -16.09 -1.87 7.00
N GLU A 404 -15.88 -0.57 7.21
CA GLU A 404 -16.14 0.43 6.17
C GLU A 404 -14.89 0.56 5.27
N PRO A 405 -15.03 0.54 3.93
CA PRO A 405 -16.30 0.59 3.18
C PRO A 405 -17.04 -0.76 3.08
N ALA A 406 -18.32 -0.76 3.47
CA ALA A 406 -19.14 -1.97 3.57
C ALA A 406 -19.50 -2.60 2.20
N ARG A 407 -19.64 -3.94 2.19
CA ARG A 407 -19.87 -4.76 0.97
C ARG A 407 -21.12 -4.37 0.18
N PHE A 408 -22.21 -4.07 0.88
CA PHE A 408 -23.58 -3.91 0.36
C PHE A 408 -24.20 -5.18 -0.28
N ASP A 409 -23.62 -5.70 -1.37
CA ASP A 409 -24.12 -6.87 -2.11
C ASP A 409 -22.98 -7.77 -2.63
N ASP A 410 -23.29 -8.78 -3.45
CA ASP A 410 -22.34 -9.73 -4.02
C ASP A 410 -21.53 -9.21 -5.22
N GLY A 411 -21.64 -7.91 -5.53
CA GLY A 411 -21.05 -7.26 -6.70
C GLY A 411 -22.09 -6.74 -7.70
N LEU A 412 -23.39 -7.00 -7.51
CA LEU A 412 -24.47 -6.54 -8.40
C LEU A 412 -24.41 -5.03 -8.65
N ARG A 413 -24.41 -4.18 -7.61
CA ARG A 413 -24.33 -2.72 -7.74
C ARG A 413 -22.90 -2.23 -8.01
N TRP A 414 -21.89 -3.04 -7.69
CA TRP A 414 -20.51 -2.81 -8.10
C TRP A 414 -20.25 -3.12 -9.59
N GLY A 415 -21.23 -3.67 -10.32
CA GLY A 415 -21.15 -3.90 -11.77
C GLY A 415 -20.52 -5.23 -12.19
N ASP A 416 -20.36 -6.19 -11.27
CA ASP A 416 -19.78 -7.51 -11.54
C ASP A 416 -20.66 -8.42 -12.41
N TYR A 417 -21.94 -8.09 -12.51
CA TYR A 417 -22.91 -8.76 -13.38
C TYR A 417 -23.12 -8.03 -14.72
N ALA A 418 -22.72 -6.76 -14.84
CA ALA A 418 -23.14 -5.89 -15.94
C ALA A 418 -22.40 -6.17 -17.26
N MET A 419 -21.15 -6.63 -17.16
CA MET A 419 -20.26 -6.88 -18.30
C MET A 419 -20.57 -8.23 -18.99
N SER A 420 -19.85 -8.54 -20.08
CA SER A 420 -20.06 -9.80 -20.82
C SER A 420 -19.51 -11.03 -20.09
N ARG A 421 -18.43 -10.87 -19.32
CA ARG A 421 -18.01 -11.83 -18.29
C ARG A 421 -18.71 -11.43 -16.98
N ILE A 422 -19.39 -12.39 -16.35
CA ILE A 422 -20.12 -12.20 -15.09
C ILE A 422 -19.26 -12.80 -13.98
N GLU A 423 -18.91 -11.99 -12.98
CA GLU A 423 -17.83 -12.27 -12.02
C GLU A 423 -18.21 -11.81 -10.60
N PRO A 424 -19.23 -12.41 -9.94
CA PRO A 424 -19.63 -12.01 -8.59
C PRO A 424 -18.44 -12.09 -7.62
N GLY A 425 -18.31 -11.11 -6.72
CA GLY A 425 -17.14 -11.02 -5.84
C GLY A 425 -15.84 -10.56 -6.52
N ASN A 426 -15.90 -9.80 -7.62
CA ASN A 426 -14.70 -9.26 -8.30
C ASN A 426 -14.42 -7.81 -7.90
N ARG A 427 -15.22 -6.84 -8.37
CA ARG A 427 -15.02 -5.39 -8.13
C ARG A 427 -15.27 -5.04 -6.67
N VAL A 428 -16.23 -5.72 -6.03
CA VAL A 428 -16.56 -5.54 -4.61
C VAL A 428 -15.41 -5.96 -3.69
N ASP A 429 -14.66 -7.02 -4.02
CA ASP A 429 -13.56 -7.52 -3.19
C ASP A 429 -12.18 -7.13 -3.75
N ARG A 430 -12.08 -5.89 -4.25
CA ARG A 430 -10.80 -5.23 -4.52
C ARG A 430 -10.43 -4.35 -3.34
N PHE A 431 -9.53 -4.81 -2.48
CA PHE A 431 -9.07 -4.05 -1.32
C PHE A 431 -7.66 -3.49 -1.53
N LEU A 432 -7.42 -2.29 -0.98
CA LEU A 432 -6.09 -1.70 -0.84
C LEU A 432 -5.92 -1.21 0.60
N ALA A 433 -4.69 -1.16 1.12
CA ALA A 433 -4.40 -0.52 2.40
C ALA A 433 -3.03 0.17 2.43
N GLY A 434 -2.82 1.03 3.42
CA GLY A 434 -1.59 1.77 3.62
C GLY A 434 -1.62 2.64 4.88
N VAL A 435 -0.65 3.55 4.96
CA VAL A 435 -0.47 4.51 6.06
C VAL A 435 -0.24 5.88 5.45
N ALA A 436 -0.71 6.94 6.11
CA ALA A 436 -0.47 8.33 5.69
C ALA A 436 -0.46 9.28 6.89
N TYR A 437 0.43 10.27 6.89
CA TYR A 437 0.46 11.35 7.89
C TYR A 437 -0.55 12.45 7.53
N LEU A 438 -1.85 12.13 7.64
CA LEU A 438 -2.98 13.00 7.29
C LEU A 438 -3.12 14.27 8.17
N ASP A 439 -2.23 14.48 9.15
CA ASP A 439 -2.12 15.73 9.92
C ASP A 439 -0.67 16.26 10.01
N GLY A 440 0.29 15.61 9.34
CA GLY A 440 1.70 15.99 9.34
C GLY A 440 2.48 15.63 10.60
N GLU A 441 1.84 15.06 11.62
CA GLU A 441 2.45 14.75 12.91
C GLU A 441 2.28 13.26 13.28
N THR A 442 1.09 12.67 13.08
CA THR A 442 0.74 11.27 13.43
C THR A 442 0.21 10.45 12.23
N PRO A 443 0.47 9.14 12.19
CA PRO A 443 0.08 8.29 11.06
C PRO A 443 -1.35 7.74 11.21
N SER A 444 -2.21 7.98 10.20
CA SER A 444 -3.51 7.32 10.06
C SER A 444 -3.40 6.05 9.21
N ALA A 445 -4.22 5.05 9.51
CA ALA A 445 -4.40 3.87 8.65
C ALA A 445 -5.38 4.17 7.51
N VAL A 446 -5.08 3.69 6.30
CA VAL A 446 -5.89 3.93 5.09
C VAL A 446 -6.37 2.59 4.53
N PHE A 447 -7.68 2.46 4.28
CA PHE A 447 -8.29 1.25 3.71
C PHE A 447 -9.27 1.62 2.58
N ALA A 448 -9.09 1.03 1.40
CA ALA A 448 -9.92 1.30 0.24
C ALA A 448 -10.62 0.04 -0.30
N ARG A 449 -11.80 0.23 -0.92
CA ARG A 449 -12.59 -0.83 -1.56
C ARG A 449 -13.12 -0.38 -2.92
N GLY A 450 -12.85 -1.19 -3.94
CA GLY A 450 -13.24 -0.93 -5.32
C GLY A 450 -12.45 0.20 -5.98
N TYR A 451 -12.14 0.06 -7.26
CA TYR A 451 -11.52 1.12 -8.07
C TYR A 451 -11.91 1.12 -9.54
N TYR A 452 -12.42 -0.01 -10.08
CA TYR A 452 -12.89 -0.11 -11.46
C TYR A 452 -14.24 0.60 -11.74
N THR A 453 -15.03 0.82 -10.71
CA THR A 453 -16.44 1.28 -10.79
C THR A 453 -16.67 2.24 -9.62
N ARG A 454 -17.53 1.92 -8.64
CA ARG A 454 -17.51 2.59 -7.33
C ARG A 454 -16.12 2.47 -6.70
N SER A 455 -15.60 3.60 -6.22
CA SER A 455 -14.32 3.74 -5.54
C SER A 455 -14.56 4.33 -4.15
N THR A 456 -14.03 3.70 -3.11
CA THR A 456 -14.22 4.13 -1.71
C THR A 456 -12.93 4.03 -0.91
N ILE A 457 -12.65 5.01 -0.04
CA ILE A 457 -11.45 5.09 0.80
C ILE A 457 -11.85 5.58 2.19
N ALA A 458 -11.62 4.76 3.22
CA ALA A 458 -11.81 5.09 4.63
C ALA A 458 -10.45 5.29 5.32
N THR A 459 -10.38 6.27 6.22
CA THR A 459 -9.18 6.54 7.03
C THR A 459 -9.49 6.42 8.52
N TYR A 460 -8.53 5.92 9.30
CA TYR A 460 -8.71 5.61 10.71
C TYR A 460 -7.51 6.06 11.55
N ASP A 461 -7.82 6.62 12.70
CA ASP A 461 -6.89 6.94 13.77
C ASP A 461 -7.02 5.90 14.90
N TRP A 462 -5.94 5.71 15.65
CA TRP A 462 -5.85 4.81 16.80
C TRP A 462 -5.26 5.56 18.00
N ASP A 463 -5.87 5.42 19.18
CA ASP A 463 -5.48 6.15 20.40
C ASP A 463 -4.98 5.25 21.54
N GLY A 464 -4.63 4.00 21.22
CA GLY A 464 -4.29 2.95 22.17
C GLY A 464 -5.48 2.27 22.85
N GLU A 465 -6.70 2.80 22.72
CA GLU A 465 -7.92 2.20 23.28
C GLU A 465 -9.04 1.93 22.24
N SER A 466 -9.14 2.70 21.15
CA SER A 466 -10.24 2.61 20.18
C SER A 466 -9.90 3.07 18.75
N LEU A 467 -10.50 2.43 17.75
CA LEU A 467 -10.46 2.90 16.36
C LEU A 467 -11.46 4.05 16.13
N THR A 468 -11.00 5.15 15.55
CA THR A 468 -11.86 6.28 15.14
C THR A 468 -11.69 6.55 13.65
N GLN A 469 -12.76 6.47 12.86
CA GLN A 469 -12.72 6.85 11.45
C GLN A 469 -12.52 8.38 11.31
N ARG A 470 -11.44 8.80 10.64
CA ARG A 470 -11.10 10.21 10.38
C ARG A 470 -11.98 10.78 9.26
N TRP A 471 -11.99 10.15 8.08
CA TRP A 471 -12.93 10.46 7.00
C TRP A 471 -13.26 9.22 6.13
N LEU A 472 -14.22 9.39 5.22
CA LEU A 472 -14.63 8.39 4.22
C LEU A 472 -14.96 9.08 2.90
N VAL A 473 -14.21 8.75 1.85
CA VAL A 473 -14.48 9.08 0.46
C VAL A 473 -15.32 7.97 -0.17
N ASP A 474 -16.37 8.35 -0.91
CA ASP A 474 -17.20 7.45 -1.71
C ASP A 474 -17.60 8.13 -3.01
N SER A 475 -17.19 7.57 -4.16
CA SER A 475 -17.62 8.06 -5.48
C SER A 475 -19.14 7.98 -5.71
N GLY A 476 -19.85 7.27 -4.84
CA GLY A 476 -21.18 6.76 -5.09
C GLY A 476 -21.16 5.64 -6.13
N TRP A 477 -22.34 5.08 -6.38
CA TRP A 477 -22.52 3.98 -7.31
C TRP A 477 -22.38 4.47 -8.76
N THR A 478 -21.73 3.71 -9.63
CA THR A 478 -21.73 3.95 -11.07
C THR A 478 -23.14 3.67 -11.62
N PRO A 479 -23.85 4.65 -12.21
CA PRO A 479 -25.19 4.44 -12.74
C PRO A 479 -25.20 3.34 -13.81
N MET A 480 -26.09 2.36 -13.63
CA MET A 480 -26.34 1.29 -14.60
C MET A 480 -27.84 1.24 -14.89
N SER A 481 -28.19 1.19 -16.18
CA SER A 481 -29.56 1.04 -16.67
C SER A 481 -30.05 -0.42 -16.63
N ASN A 482 -29.13 -1.38 -16.52
CA ASN A 482 -29.40 -2.81 -16.40
C ASN A 482 -28.18 -3.53 -15.78
N PRO A 483 -28.26 -4.04 -14.54
CA PRO A 483 -27.10 -4.62 -13.86
C PRO A 483 -26.61 -5.94 -14.46
N PHE A 484 -27.30 -6.51 -15.46
CA PHE A 484 -26.87 -7.71 -16.20
C PHE A 484 -26.34 -7.40 -17.62
N ASN A 485 -26.52 -6.17 -18.10
CA ASN A 485 -26.11 -5.73 -19.44
C ASN A 485 -25.92 -4.21 -19.54
N ASP A 486 -24.80 -3.72 -19.02
CA ASP A 486 -24.35 -2.33 -19.14
C ASP A 486 -22.81 -2.26 -19.17
N SER A 487 -22.24 -1.05 -19.16
CA SER A 487 -20.79 -0.81 -19.16
C SER A 487 -20.40 0.26 -18.12
N PRO A 488 -20.35 -0.08 -16.81
CA PRO A 488 -20.09 0.88 -15.74
C PRO A 488 -18.64 1.41 -15.68
N HIS A 489 -17.71 0.81 -16.43
CA HIS A 489 -16.33 1.32 -16.56
C HIS A 489 -16.31 2.67 -17.30
N GLY A 490 -15.62 3.66 -16.74
CA GLY A 490 -15.56 5.02 -17.28
C GLY A 490 -16.84 5.85 -17.12
N VAL A 491 -17.82 5.36 -16.35
CA VAL A 491 -19.05 6.09 -16.00
C VAL A 491 -18.86 6.75 -14.63
N PRO A 492 -18.98 8.08 -14.51
CA PRO A 492 -18.90 8.76 -13.21
C PRO A 492 -19.92 8.23 -12.20
N GLY A 493 -19.51 8.15 -10.94
CA GLY A 493 -20.35 7.75 -9.82
C GLY A 493 -21.43 8.78 -9.47
N THR A 494 -22.38 8.40 -8.62
CA THR A 494 -23.50 9.26 -8.23
C THR A 494 -23.14 10.41 -7.28
N ASP A 495 -21.96 10.42 -6.67
CA ASP A 495 -21.54 11.52 -5.80
C ASP A 495 -21.09 12.75 -6.62
N PRO A 496 -21.55 13.98 -6.30
CA PRO A 496 -21.23 15.18 -7.08
C PRO A 496 -19.79 15.70 -6.94
N GLU A 497 -19.02 15.22 -5.96
CA GLU A 497 -17.62 15.58 -5.72
C GLU A 497 -16.71 14.42 -6.14
N PHE A 498 -16.89 13.26 -5.51
CA PHE A 498 -16.03 12.10 -5.69
C PHE A 498 -16.39 11.24 -6.91
N GLY A 499 -17.53 11.48 -7.57
CA GLY A 499 -17.98 10.70 -8.72
C GLY A 499 -17.01 10.65 -9.91
N SER A 500 -15.98 11.52 -9.95
CA SER A 500 -14.93 11.47 -10.98
C SER A 500 -13.82 10.42 -10.74
N ILE A 501 -13.67 9.89 -9.52
CA ILE A 501 -12.59 8.95 -9.16
C ILE A 501 -12.92 7.48 -9.51
N THR A 502 -14.11 7.23 -10.07
CA THR A 502 -14.52 5.93 -10.60
C THR A 502 -13.61 5.50 -11.76
N THR A 503 -13.17 4.24 -11.77
CA THR A 503 -12.22 3.71 -12.78
C THR A 503 -10.81 4.31 -12.70
N GLN A 504 -10.48 5.19 -11.73
CA GLN A 504 -9.17 5.87 -11.66
C GLN A 504 -8.14 5.16 -10.75
N GLY A 505 -8.60 4.42 -9.73
CA GLY A 505 -7.73 3.73 -8.77
C GLY A 505 -6.99 2.55 -9.38
N PHE A 506 -5.81 2.24 -8.83
CA PHE A 506 -4.88 1.24 -9.36
C PHE A 506 -4.90 -0.04 -8.51
N HIS A 507 -4.11 -1.04 -8.87
CA HIS A 507 -3.81 -2.18 -8.00
C HIS A 507 -2.86 -1.86 -6.83
N SER A 508 -2.74 -0.57 -6.48
CA SER A 508 -2.01 -0.01 -5.34
C SER A 508 -2.53 1.43 -5.13
N MET A 509 -2.04 2.13 -4.12
CA MET A 509 -2.18 3.58 -3.90
C MET A 509 -0.89 4.11 -3.27
N SER A 510 -0.65 5.42 -3.30
CA SER A 510 0.46 6.06 -2.57
C SER A 510 -0.02 7.12 -1.59
N ALA A 511 0.87 7.54 -0.70
CA ALA A 511 0.71 8.58 0.31
C ALA A 511 1.99 9.42 0.31
N ALA A 512 1.87 10.71 -0.01
CA ALA A 512 2.99 11.63 -0.23
C ALA A 512 2.53 13.09 0.00
N ASP A 513 3.45 13.96 0.43
CA ASP A 513 3.23 15.42 0.47
C ASP A 513 3.37 15.94 -0.97
N VAL A 514 2.26 16.04 -1.72
CA VAL A 514 2.31 16.42 -3.13
C VAL A 514 2.09 17.91 -3.34
N ASP A 515 1.41 18.59 -2.42
CA ASP A 515 1.08 20.02 -2.47
C ASP A 515 2.09 20.91 -1.71
N GLY A 516 2.78 20.38 -0.70
CA GLY A 516 3.86 21.04 0.04
C GLY A 516 3.43 21.75 1.33
N ASP A 517 2.28 21.40 1.93
CA ASP A 517 1.84 21.94 3.23
C ASP A 517 2.35 21.17 4.47
N GLY A 518 2.98 20.00 4.27
CA GLY A 518 3.59 19.18 5.32
C GLY A 518 2.76 17.98 5.78
N LYS A 519 1.65 17.69 5.10
CA LYS A 519 0.80 16.49 5.32
C LYS A 519 1.02 15.46 4.21
N GLN A 520 0.18 14.43 4.11
CA GLN A 520 0.27 13.44 3.04
C GLN A 520 -1.08 13.18 2.39
N GLU A 521 -1.14 13.29 1.07
CA GLU A 521 -2.33 13.11 0.24
C GLU A 521 -2.36 11.68 -0.31
N ILE A 522 -3.57 11.12 -0.49
CA ILE A 522 -3.72 9.74 -0.98
C ILE A 522 -3.76 9.74 -2.51
N VAL A 523 -2.61 9.44 -3.13
CA VAL A 523 -2.46 9.23 -4.57
C VAL A 523 -3.11 7.90 -4.95
N TYR A 524 -4.40 7.96 -5.25
CA TYR A 524 -5.25 6.84 -5.66
C TYR A 524 -5.14 6.57 -7.17
N GLY A 525 -3.92 6.27 -7.64
CA GLY A 525 -3.64 6.00 -9.04
C GLY A 525 -3.82 7.25 -9.91
N SER A 526 -4.87 7.30 -10.73
CA SER A 526 -5.17 8.44 -11.62
C SER A 526 -5.98 9.58 -10.96
N ALA A 527 -6.20 9.52 -9.64
CA ALA A 527 -6.78 10.60 -8.84
C ALA A 527 -6.03 10.74 -7.52
N THR A 528 -6.14 11.90 -6.86
CA THR A 528 -5.52 12.18 -5.56
C THR A 528 -6.55 12.79 -4.62
N ILE A 529 -6.64 12.26 -3.40
CA ILE A 529 -7.50 12.74 -2.32
C ILE A 529 -6.64 13.54 -1.34
N ASP A 530 -7.15 14.70 -0.93
CA ASP A 530 -6.49 15.65 -0.04
C ASP A 530 -6.38 15.13 1.41
N ASP A 531 -5.56 15.74 2.26
CA ASP A 531 -5.37 15.30 3.66
C ASP A 531 -6.69 15.28 4.45
N ASP A 532 -7.57 16.26 4.19
CA ASP A 532 -8.85 16.43 4.85
C ASP A 532 -9.97 15.51 4.31
N GLY A 533 -9.65 14.73 3.27
CA GLY A 533 -10.56 13.80 2.60
C GLY A 533 -11.36 14.40 1.44
N SER A 534 -11.13 15.67 1.07
CA SER A 534 -11.70 16.25 -0.14
C SER A 534 -10.98 15.81 -1.43
N LEU A 535 -11.56 16.07 -2.60
CA LEU A 535 -10.95 15.70 -3.88
C LEU A 535 -9.96 16.77 -4.35
N LEU A 536 -8.65 16.56 -4.17
CA LEU A 536 -7.60 17.42 -4.71
C LEU A 536 -7.67 17.47 -6.24
N TYR A 537 -7.62 16.30 -6.91
CA TYR A 537 -7.93 16.20 -8.34
C TYR A 537 -8.24 14.77 -8.81
N SER A 538 -8.78 14.68 -10.03
CA SER A 538 -8.81 13.46 -10.84
C SER A 538 -8.30 13.77 -12.24
N SER A 539 -7.36 13.00 -12.78
CA SER A 539 -6.72 13.28 -14.07
C SER A 539 -7.57 12.79 -15.26
N PHE A 540 -7.75 13.66 -16.25
CA PHE A 540 -8.47 13.43 -17.52
C PHE A 540 -7.69 14.04 -18.69
N ASP A 541 -7.81 13.48 -19.88
CA ASP A 541 -7.32 14.09 -21.13
C ASP A 541 -8.16 13.67 -22.36
N GLU A 542 -7.85 14.23 -23.54
CA GLU A 542 -8.51 13.94 -24.81
C GLU A 542 -8.02 12.62 -25.42
N LEU A 543 -8.96 11.71 -25.70
CA LEU A 543 -8.68 10.46 -26.40
C LEU A 543 -8.11 10.73 -27.81
N PRO A 544 -6.90 10.22 -28.14
CA PRO A 544 -6.18 10.60 -29.35
C PRO A 544 -6.70 9.93 -30.63
N GLU A 545 -6.19 10.33 -31.81
CA GLU A 545 -6.46 9.62 -33.07
C GLU A 545 -6.04 8.14 -32.96
N GLY A 546 -6.97 7.22 -33.25
CA GLY A 546 -6.76 5.78 -33.13
C GLY A 546 -7.24 5.17 -31.80
N SER A 547 -7.79 5.98 -30.89
CA SER A 547 -8.64 5.53 -29.78
C SER A 547 -10.04 5.07 -30.24
N ALA A 548 -10.83 4.52 -29.31
CA ALA A 548 -12.20 4.11 -29.55
C ALA A 548 -13.17 5.29 -29.76
N ASN A 549 -12.85 6.47 -29.24
CA ASN A 549 -13.68 7.68 -29.38
C ASN A 549 -12.82 8.97 -29.45
N PRO A 550 -12.08 9.21 -30.55
CA PRO A 550 -11.14 10.32 -30.65
C PRO A 550 -11.79 11.70 -30.48
N GLY A 551 -11.15 12.59 -29.71
CA GLY A 551 -11.67 13.93 -29.42
C GLY A 551 -12.67 14.00 -28.26
N ALA A 552 -12.88 12.90 -27.53
CA ALA A 552 -13.64 12.89 -26.28
C ALA A 552 -12.70 12.93 -25.06
N GLN A 553 -13.10 13.65 -24.02
CA GLN A 553 -12.40 13.61 -22.72
C GLN A 553 -12.69 12.28 -22.01
N ALA A 554 -11.65 11.67 -21.45
CA ALA A 554 -11.71 10.46 -20.65
C ALA A 554 -10.75 10.56 -19.46
N GLY A 555 -11.05 9.87 -18.37
CA GLY A 555 -10.10 9.71 -17.26
C GLY A 555 -8.86 8.94 -17.75
N LEU A 556 -7.69 9.17 -17.13
CA LEU A 556 -6.51 8.39 -17.50
C LEU A 556 -6.70 6.89 -17.21
N GLY A 557 -7.44 6.60 -16.13
CA GLY A 557 -8.00 5.30 -15.84
C GLY A 557 -7.04 4.33 -15.16
N HIS A 558 -7.61 3.19 -14.76
CA HIS A 558 -6.98 2.12 -14.00
C HIS A 558 -5.64 1.65 -14.56
N GLY A 559 -4.75 1.27 -13.65
CA GLY A 559 -3.37 0.89 -13.94
C GLY A 559 -2.78 -0.14 -12.98
N ASP A 560 -1.72 -0.78 -13.48
CA ASP A 560 -1.07 -1.95 -12.89
C ASP A 560 0.20 -1.61 -12.09
N ALA A 561 0.73 -0.39 -12.26
CA ALA A 561 1.90 0.14 -11.57
C ALA A 561 1.91 1.68 -11.51
N MET A 562 2.46 2.24 -10.43
CA MET A 562 2.69 3.69 -10.27
C MET A 562 3.94 3.95 -9.41
N HIS A 563 4.55 5.11 -9.60
CA HIS A 563 5.73 5.56 -8.86
C HIS A 563 5.56 7.05 -8.53
N VAL A 564 5.73 7.43 -7.26
CA VAL A 564 5.55 8.80 -6.74
C VAL A 564 6.82 9.21 -6.01
N THR A 565 7.53 10.22 -6.52
CA THR A 565 8.77 10.79 -5.94
C THR A 565 9.18 12.02 -6.75
N ASP A 566 10.28 12.66 -6.39
CA ASP A 566 10.96 13.68 -7.21
C ASP A 566 11.70 12.95 -8.35
N ILE A 567 11.25 13.15 -9.60
CA ILE A 567 11.77 12.44 -10.78
C ILE A 567 12.55 13.41 -11.69
N ASP A 568 12.04 14.62 -11.89
CA ASP A 568 12.74 15.73 -12.55
C ASP A 568 13.16 16.79 -11.52
N PRO A 569 14.35 16.69 -10.89
CA PRO A 569 14.80 17.63 -9.85
C PRO A 569 15.08 19.06 -10.38
N ALA A 570 14.85 19.32 -11.67
CA ALA A 570 14.79 20.68 -12.23
C ALA A 570 13.37 21.29 -12.16
N ARG A 571 12.34 20.50 -11.81
CA ARG A 571 10.97 20.90 -11.50
C ARG A 571 10.76 20.91 -9.98
N PRO A 572 10.22 21.99 -9.40
CA PRO A 572 9.79 21.97 -7.99
C PRO A 572 8.48 21.20 -7.83
N GLY A 573 8.47 20.20 -6.96
CA GLY A 573 7.31 19.34 -6.64
C GLY A 573 7.72 17.87 -6.60
N LEU A 574 6.72 16.99 -6.63
CA LEU A 574 6.90 15.57 -6.94
C LEU A 574 6.24 15.26 -8.29
N GLU A 575 6.63 14.15 -8.91
CA GLU A 575 5.99 13.59 -10.09
C GLU A 575 5.34 12.23 -9.84
N ILE A 576 4.41 11.86 -10.72
CA ILE A 576 3.78 10.53 -10.75
C ILE A 576 3.96 9.91 -12.13
N TRP A 577 4.74 8.83 -12.23
CA TRP A 577 4.83 7.98 -13.43
C TRP A 577 3.85 6.80 -13.31
N THR A 578 3.04 6.58 -14.35
CA THR A 578 1.96 5.58 -14.37
C THR A 578 1.87 4.79 -15.67
N CYS A 579 1.28 3.60 -15.60
CA CYS A 579 0.85 2.82 -16.76
C CYS A 579 -0.64 2.41 -16.65
N HIS A 580 -1.35 2.28 -17.78
CA HIS A 580 -2.82 2.12 -17.79
C HIS A 580 -3.31 0.89 -18.58
N GLU A 581 -4.35 0.22 -18.08
CA GLU A 581 -4.96 -0.98 -18.68
C GLU A 581 -5.95 -0.62 -19.83
N GLY A 582 -6.62 0.53 -19.73
CA GLY A 582 -7.78 0.89 -20.56
C GLY A 582 -7.57 0.93 -22.08
N GLY A 583 -6.31 0.98 -22.53
CA GLY A 583 -5.92 0.74 -23.92
C GLY A 583 -6.57 1.68 -24.92
N ALA A 584 -7.51 1.18 -25.74
CA ALA A 584 -8.22 2.01 -26.71
C ALA A 584 -9.22 3.01 -26.07
N TRP A 585 -9.49 2.89 -24.78
CA TRP A 585 -10.37 3.78 -23.99
C TRP A 585 -9.61 4.65 -22.99
N ALA A 586 -8.28 4.54 -22.91
CA ALA A 586 -7.43 5.44 -22.14
C ALA A 586 -6.74 6.46 -23.06
N PRO A 587 -6.51 7.72 -22.64
CA PRO A 587 -5.71 8.68 -23.40
C PRO A 587 -4.25 8.22 -23.58
N TYR A 588 -3.71 7.50 -22.59
CA TYR A 588 -2.33 7.04 -22.55
C TYR A 588 -2.22 5.55 -22.18
N GLY A 589 -1.12 4.92 -22.60
CA GLY A 589 -0.62 3.67 -22.02
C GLY A 589 0.39 3.92 -20.90
N THR A 590 1.16 5.00 -20.98
CA THR A 590 1.94 5.56 -19.85
C THR A 590 1.88 7.08 -19.82
N ALA A 591 1.82 7.66 -18.62
CA ALA A 591 1.80 9.11 -18.41
C ALA A 591 2.71 9.53 -17.25
N MET A 592 3.40 10.65 -17.45
CA MET A 592 4.07 11.44 -16.41
C MET A 592 3.16 12.58 -16.00
N ARG A 593 2.94 12.77 -14.70
CA ARG A 593 2.15 13.87 -14.15
C ARG A 593 2.92 14.66 -13.09
N ASP A 594 2.60 15.93 -12.99
CA ASP A 594 2.82 16.73 -11.79
C ASP A 594 1.95 16.19 -10.65
N ALA A 595 2.55 15.92 -9.48
CA ALA A 595 1.84 15.25 -8.38
C ALA A 595 0.81 16.15 -7.69
N ALA A 596 1.04 17.46 -7.59
CA ALA A 596 0.14 18.43 -6.94
C ALA A 596 -1.15 18.68 -7.73
N THR A 597 -1.05 18.72 -9.06
CA THR A 597 -2.13 19.17 -9.96
C THR A 597 -2.71 18.09 -10.86
N GLY A 598 -2.00 16.98 -11.04
CA GLY A 598 -2.37 15.92 -11.97
C GLY A 598 -2.23 16.30 -13.45
N GLU A 599 -1.59 17.43 -13.78
CA GLU A 599 -1.29 17.84 -15.16
C GLU A 599 -0.33 16.84 -15.82
N VAL A 600 -0.71 16.32 -16.99
CA VAL A 600 0.15 15.40 -17.76
C VAL A 600 1.29 16.18 -18.41
N LEU A 601 2.51 15.95 -17.94
CA LEU A 601 3.73 16.58 -18.45
C LEU A 601 4.15 15.99 -19.80
N PHE A 602 4.06 14.67 -19.92
CA PHE A 602 4.12 13.94 -21.17
C PHE A 602 3.48 12.55 -21.02
N GLY A 603 3.07 11.95 -22.14
CA GLY A 603 2.50 10.61 -22.15
C GLY A 603 2.52 9.99 -23.54
N ALA A 604 2.33 8.66 -23.60
CA ALA A 604 2.35 7.89 -24.84
C ALA A 604 1.12 6.99 -24.94
N TYR A 605 0.33 7.15 -26.00
CA TYR A 605 -0.82 6.30 -26.30
C TYR A 605 -0.40 4.92 -26.82
N SER A 606 -0.98 3.86 -26.26
CA SER A 606 -0.69 2.45 -26.57
C SER A 606 -1.73 1.79 -27.48
N GLY A 607 -3.01 2.15 -27.34
CA GLY A 607 -4.15 1.43 -27.91
C GLY A 607 -4.37 0.00 -27.36
N ARG A 608 -3.69 -0.34 -26.26
CA ARG A 608 -3.76 -1.64 -25.55
C ARG A 608 -3.39 -1.45 -24.08
N ASP A 609 -3.80 -2.40 -23.25
CA ASP A 609 -3.23 -2.62 -21.91
C ASP A 609 -1.71 -2.39 -21.90
N THR A 610 -1.20 -1.68 -20.90
CA THR A 610 0.22 -1.45 -20.63
C THR A 610 0.52 -1.85 -19.18
N GLY A 611 0.40 -3.15 -18.87
CA GLY A 611 0.43 -3.69 -17.51
C GLY A 611 1.74 -3.63 -16.70
N ARG A 612 2.73 -2.78 -17.05
CA ARG A 612 3.81 -2.33 -16.14
C ARG A 612 4.41 -0.99 -16.58
N CYS A 613 4.84 -0.22 -15.58
CA CYS A 613 5.93 0.76 -15.68
C CYS A 613 7.01 0.51 -14.61
N MET A 614 8.08 1.28 -14.67
CA MET A 614 9.11 1.40 -13.64
C MET A 614 9.86 2.73 -13.81
N ILE A 615 10.50 3.18 -12.73
CA ILE A 615 11.43 4.32 -12.72
C ILE A 615 12.76 3.91 -12.10
N GLY A 616 13.83 4.66 -12.42
CA GLY A 616 15.12 4.57 -11.74
C GLY A 616 16.24 5.23 -12.54
N ASP A 617 17.15 5.92 -11.87
CA ASP A 617 18.46 6.30 -12.43
C ASP A 617 19.19 5.04 -12.93
N VAL A 618 19.27 4.89 -14.25
CA VAL A 618 19.90 3.75 -14.93
C VAL A 618 20.86 4.17 -16.05
N ASP A 619 20.92 5.45 -16.39
CA ASP A 619 21.86 6.06 -17.34
C ASP A 619 22.51 7.31 -16.73
N THR A 620 23.37 7.10 -15.71
CA THR A 620 23.99 8.11 -14.82
C THR A 620 24.77 9.27 -15.49
N ASP A 621 24.83 9.32 -16.83
CA ASP A 621 25.30 10.48 -17.62
C ASP A 621 24.14 11.49 -17.90
N VAL A 622 22.91 11.18 -17.49
CA VAL A 622 21.68 11.97 -17.67
C VAL A 622 21.12 12.44 -16.31
N PRO A 623 20.81 13.73 -16.12
CA PRO A 623 20.17 14.20 -14.88
C PRO A 623 18.69 13.86 -14.79
N GLY A 624 18.24 13.52 -13.58
CA GLY A 624 16.88 13.07 -13.28
C GLY A 624 16.77 11.54 -13.29
N ILE A 625 15.62 11.02 -12.85
CA ILE A 625 15.35 9.58 -12.82
C ILE A 625 14.72 9.15 -14.16
N GLU A 626 15.29 8.13 -14.82
CA GLU A 626 14.69 7.56 -16.03
C GLU A 626 13.34 6.87 -15.76
N VAL A 627 12.48 6.87 -16.77
CA VAL A 627 11.16 6.24 -16.74
C VAL A 627 10.90 5.35 -17.95
N TRP A 628 10.20 4.23 -17.75
CA TRP A 628 9.80 3.34 -18.84
C TRP A 628 8.50 2.57 -18.58
N GLY A 629 7.92 2.04 -19.66
CA GLY A 629 6.73 1.18 -19.66
C GLY A 629 6.89 -0.04 -20.56
N SER A 630 6.32 -1.17 -20.17
CA SER A 630 6.34 -2.42 -20.94
C SER A 630 4.93 -2.88 -21.30
N MET A 631 4.76 -3.30 -22.55
CA MET A 631 3.48 -3.76 -23.10
C MET A 631 3.28 -5.25 -22.79
N PRO A 632 2.06 -5.81 -22.92
CA PRO A 632 1.73 -7.14 -22.43
C PRO A 632 2.56 -8.23 -23.13
N GLY A 633 3.21 -9.09 -22.33
CA GLY A 633 4.16 -10.09 -22.82
C GLY A 633 5.60 -9.58 -23.01
N GLY A 634 5.90 -8.31 -22.70
CA GLY A 634 7.26 -7.77 -22.57
C GLY A 634 8.06 -7.65 -23.86
N SER A 635 7.47 -7.86 -25.04
CA SER A 635 8.17 -7.77 -26.33
C SER A 635 8.22 -6.37 -26.93
N ASP A 636 7.30 -5.50 -26.54
CA ASP A 636 7.24 -4.09 -26.93
C ASP A 636 7.28 -3.24 -25.64
N GLY A 637 7.87 -2.05 -25.71
CA GLY A 637 7.91 -1.10 -24.59
C GLY A 637 8.21 0.32 -25.09
N SER A 638 8.16 1.30 -24.19
CA SER A 638 8.55 2.68 -24.51
C SER A 638 10.01 2.76 -24.98
N GLY A 639 10.88 1.91 -24.41
CA GLY A 639 12.30 2.20 -24.27
C GLY A 639 12.55 3.14 -23.09
N THR A 640 13.77 3.19 -22.57
CA THR A 640 14.15 4.15 -21.52
C THR A 640 13.95 5.60 -22.00
N LEU A 641 13.21 6.38 -21.21
CA LEU A 641 13.02 7.83 -21.37
C LEU A 641 13.69 8.57 -20.20
N SER A 642 14.20 9.78 -20.43
CA SER A 642 14.60 10.67 -19.32
C SER A 642 13.38 11.13 -18.50
N ALA A 643 13.63 11.72 -17.34
CA ALA A 643 12.62 12.41 -16.51
C ALA A 643 11.78 13.45 -17.29
N THR A 644 12.32 14.02 -18.37
CA THR A 644 11.67 15.00 -19.26
C THR A 644 11.08 14.38 -20.55
N GLY A 645 11.09 13.06 -20.69
CA GLY A 645 10.46 12.33 -21.79
C GLY A 645 11.31 12.21 -23.08
N GLU A 646 12.59 12.59 -23.07
CA GLU A 646 13.47 12.31 -24.21
C GLU A 646 13.83 10.81 -24.25
N ARG A 647 13.70 10.19 -25.43
CA ARG A 647 13.93 8.76 -25.60
C ARG A 647 15.41 8.41 -25.73
N LEU A 648 16.07 8.22 -24.59
CA LEU A 648 17.47 7.82 -24.46
C LEU A 648 17.76 6.49 -25.18
N SER A 649 16.92 5.47 -24.92
CA SER A 649 17.18 4.09 -25.35
C SER A 649 16.04 3.47 -26.16
N ALA A 650 16.37 2.42 -26.91
CA ALA A 650 15.40 1.51 -27.50
C ALA A 650 15.16 0.25 -26.66
N SER A 651 16.08 -0.06 -25.73
CA SER A 651 15.91 -1.11 -24.74
C SER A 651 15.00 -0.64 -23.60
N THR A 652 14.35 -1.57 -22.93
CA THR A 652 13.53 -1.34 -21.72
C THR A 652 14.13 -2.21 -20.60
N PRO A 653 14.50 -1.65 -19.43
CA PRO A 653 14.94 -2.44 -18.28
C PRO A 653 13.83 -3.33 -17.70
N GLY A 654 14.12 -4.03 -16.60
CA GLY A 654 13.10 -4.79 -15.86
C GLY A 654 11.97 -3.90 -15.35
N THR A 655 10.79 -4.50 -15.12
CA THR A 655 9.56 -3.79 -14.69
C THR A 655 8.89 -4.53 -13.53
N ASN A 656 9.67 -4.79 -12.48
CA ASN A 656 9.27 -5.59 -11.31
C ASN A 656 9.45 -4.75 -10.03
N ALA A 657 10.65 -4.72 -9.45
CA ALA A 657 10.98 -3.84 -8.34
C ALA A 657 12.35 -3.18 -8.52
N SER A 658 12.48 -1.92 -8.09
CA SER A 658 13.77 -1.23 -7.93
C SER A 658 14.42 -1.58 -6.59
N VAL A 659 15.74 -1.39 -6.50
CA VAL A 659 16.53 -1.50 -5.27
C VAL A 659 17.75 -0.56 -5.35
N ARG A 660 18.07 0.14 -4.27
CA ARG A 660 19.30 0.91 -4.02
C ARG A 660 20.35 -0.01 -3.40
N TRP A 661 21.06 -0.76 -4.24
CA TRP A 661 21.98 -1.82 -3.81
C TRP A 661 23.47 -1.46 -4.01
N ALA A 662 23.80 -0.79 -5.11
CA ALA A 662 25.17 -0.40 -5.44
C ALA A 662 25.67 0.75 -4.56
N ALA A 663 26.99 0.89 -4.46
CA ALA A 663 27.62 1.93 -3.66
C ALA A 663 27.50 3.37 -4.23
N ASP A 664 27.03 3.53 -5.47
CA ASP A 664 27.10 4.79 -6.24
C ASP A 664 25.81 5.62 -6.29
N GLY A 665 24.71 5.16 -5.67
CA GLY A 665 23.40 5.84 -5.69
C GLY A 665 22.51 5.51 -6.88
N SER A 666 23.02 4.80 -7.89
CA SER A 666 22.23 4.38 -9.06
C SER A 666 21.16 3.35 -8.71
N THR A 667 20.16 3.20 -9.58
CA THR A 667 19.08 2.21 -9.40
C THR A 667 19.45 0.86 -10.00
N GLN A 668 19.21 -0.21 -9.24
CA GLN A 668 19.20 -1.57 -9.75
C GLN A 668 17.76 -2.12 -9.77
N ILE A 669 17.51 -3.13 -10.60
CA ILE A 669 16.20 -3.75 -10.78
C ILE A 669 16.28 -5.24 -10.41
N ILE A 670 15.28 -5.72 -9.66
CA ILE A 670 15.12 -7.13 -9.32
C ILE A 670 14.43 -7.85 -10.48
N ASP A 671 15.12 -8.82 -11.10
CA ASP A 671 14.58 -9.70 -12.14
C ASP A 671 14.37 -11.14 -11.60
N GLY A 672 13.40 -11.85 -12.17
CA GLY A 672 13.02 -13.22 -11.81
C GLY A 672 11.55 -13.35 -11.40
N SER A 673 10.85 -14.33 -11.99
CA SER A 673 9.45 -14.65 -11.66
C SER A 673 9.17 -16.15 -11.81
N GLY A 674 8.15 -16.65 -11.11
CA GLY A 674 7.74 -18.07 -11.12
C GLY A 674 8.83 -19.03 -10.61
N ASP A 675 9.44 -19.78 -11.54
CA ASP A 675 10.51 -20.75 -11.25
C ASP A 675 11.93 -20.18 -11.41
N ALA A 676 12.08 -18.91 -11.79
CA ALA A 676 13.40 -18.30 -12.00
C ALA A 676 14.02 -17.82 -10.67
N THR A 677 15.28 -18.17 -10.43
CA THR A 677 16.09 -17.64 -9.33
C THR A 677 16.21 -16.12 -9.45
N PRO A 678 15.92 -15.32 -8.40
CA PRO A 678 15.95 -13.87 -8.49
C PRO A 678 17.36 -13.30 -8.65
N ARG A 679 17.47 -12.11 -9.25
CA ARG A 679 18.73 -11.42 -9.55
C ARG A 679 18.60 -9.92 -9.38
N ILE A 680 19.65 -9.28 -8.86
CA ILE A 680 19.79 -7.81 -8.84
C ILE A 680 20.62 -7.41 -10.06
N VAL A 681 20.06 -6.52 -10.89
CA VAL A 681 20.60 -6.16 -12.22
C VAL A 681 20.75 -4.64 -12.33
N ALA A 682 21.93 -4.17 -12.74
CA ALA A 682 22.20 -2.74 -12.95
C ALA A 682 21.68 -2.24 -14.31
N GLY A 683 21.66 -0.91 -14.50
CA GLY A 683 21.17 -0.26 -15.73
C GLY A 683 21.82 -0.74 -17.04
N ASP A 684 23.12 -1.10 -17.00
CA ASP A 684 23.85 -1.67 -18.14
C ASP A 684 23.47 -3.13 -18.49
N GLY A 685 22.64 -3.76 -17.64
CA GLY A 685 22.23 -5.16 -17.75
C GLY A 685 23.19 -6.16 -17.09
N SER A 686 24.22 -5.69 -16.36
CA SER A 686 25.08 -6.56 -15.56
C SER A 686 24.35 -7.09 -14.32
N VAL A 687 24.60 -8.35 -13.95
CA VAL A 687 24.06 -8.97 -12.73
C VAL A 687 25.04 -8.72 -11.60
N LEU A 688 24.65 -7.91 -10.61
CA LEU A 688 25.46 -7.65 -9.43
C LEU A 688 25.36 -8.83 -8.45
N LYS A 689 24.17 -9.41 -8.31
CA LYS A 689 23.88 -10.49 -7.36
C LYS A 689 22.85 -11.47 -7.92
N THR A 690 23.06 -12.76 -7.69
CA THR A 690 22.05 -13.83 -7.84
C THR A 690 21.62 -14.28 -6.45
N LEU A 691 20.31 -14.46 -6.23
CA LEU A 691 19.74 -14.87 -4.95
C LEU A 691 19.58 -16.39 -4.92
N ASP A 692 20.71 -17.11 -4.93
CA ASP A 692 20.75 -18.57 -5.03
C ASP A 692 19.99 -19.27 -3.87
N GLY A 693 19.11 -20.20 -4.23
CA GLY A 693 18.26 -20.94 -3.28
C GLY A 693 16.99 -20.22 -2.84
N THR A 694 16.65 -19.07 -3.44
CA THR A 694 15.42 -18.31 -3.13
C THR A 694 14.51 -18.15 -4.35
N ARG A 695 13.30 -17.63 -4.10
CA ARG A 695 12.26 -17.39 -5.10
C ARG A 695 11.55 -16.07 -4.85
N THR A 696 11.06 -15.47 -5.94
CA THR A 696 10.05 -14.43 -5.90
C THR A 696 8.64 -15.01 -5.89
N ASN A 697 7.67 -14.13 -5.69
CA ASN A 697 6.29 -14.43 -5.31
C ASN A 697 5.27 -13.98 -6.38
N ASN A 698 3.99 -14.20 -6.09
CA ASN A 698 2.85 -13.72 -6.89
C ASN A 698 2.94 -14.06 -8.40
N GLY A 699 3.51 -15.24 -8.69
CA GLY A 699 3.54 -15.86 -10.02
C GLY A 699 4.35 -15.07 -11.04
N THR A 700 3.66 -14.43 -11.99
CA THR A 700 4.26 -13.58 -13.03
C THR A 700 4.43 -12.13 -12.59
N LYS A 701 3.90 -11.72 -11.41
CA LYS A 701 4.24 -10.42 -10.84
C LYS A 701 5.74 -10.38 -10.49
N GLY A 702 6.21 -11.40 -9.78
CA GLY A 702 7.65 -11.66 -9.57
C GLY A 702 8.22 -10.90 -8.37
N ASN A 703 7.38 -10.56 -7.41
CA ASN A 703 7.77 -9.68 -6.31
C ASN A 703 8.76 -10.38 -5.35
N PRO A 704 9.76 -9.66 -4.81
CA PRO A 704 10.37 -10.05 -3.55
C PRO A 704 9.32 -10.05 -2.43
N SER A 705 9.63 -10.61 -1.27
CA SER A 705 8.75 -10.49 -0.10
C SER A 705 8.75 -9.06 0.44
N LEU A 706 9.91 -8.40 0.44
CA LEU A 706 10.07 -6.97 0.75
C LEU A 706 11.40 -6.46 0.15
N VAL A 707 11.45 -5.17 -0.20
CA VAL A 707 12.69 -4.38 -0.38
C VAL A 707 12.61 -3.19 0.57
N ALA A 708 13.58 -3.04 1.46
CA ALA A 708 13.64 -1.92 2.41
C ALA A 708 15.04 -1.74 3.00
N ASP A 709 15.42 -0.53 3.41
CA ASP A 709 16.45 -0.31 4.43
C ASP A 709 15.95 -0.93 5.75
N VAL A 710 16.44 -2.13 6.10
CA VAL A 710 16.05 -2.83 7.34
C VAL A 710 17.21 -2.84 8.33
N LEU A 711 18.44 -2.92 7.83
CA LEU A 711 19.69 -3.00 8.58
C LEU A 711 20.79 -2.19 7.86
N GLY A 712 21.93 -2.01 8.51
CA GLY A 712 23.08 -1.44 7.84
C GLY A 712 22.97 0.06 7.57
N ASP A 713 23.54 0.49 6.45
CA ASP A 713 23.48 1.89 5.98
C ASP A 713 22.31 2.07 5.01
N TRP A 714 22.14 3.27 4.43
CA TRP A 714 20.99 3.72 3.62
C TRP A 714 20.56 2.85 2.41
N ARG A 715 21.24 1.72 2.15
CA ARG A 715 20.96 0.83 1.04
C ARG A 715 19.94 -0.23 1.45
N GLU A 716 19.23 -0.73 0.45
CA GLU A 716 18.06 -1.57 0.68
C GLU A 716 18.42 -3.06 0.75
N GLU A 717 18.03 -3.72 1.83
CA GLU A 717 17.97 -5.17 1.90
C GLU A 717 16.91 -5.73 0.93
N VAL A 718 17.18 -6.91 0.39
CA VAL A 718 16.21 -7.67 -0.40
C VAL A 718 15.78 -8.91 0.36
N LEU A 719 14.51 -8.96 0.76
CA LEU A 719 13.89 -10.06 1.47
C LEU A 719 13.18 -10.99 0.49
N VAL A 720 13.62 -12.25 0.41
CA VAL A 720 13.08 -13.28 -0.47
C VAL A 720 13.02 -14.62 0.24
N ARG A 721 11.94 -15.37 0.03
CA ARG A 721 11.80 -16.70 0.63
C ARG A 721 12.77 -17.71 0.01
N THR A 722 13.26 -18.62 0.83
CA THR A 722 13.86 -19.89 0.36
C THR A 722 12.90 -20.68 -0.54
N GLU A 723 13.42 -21.54 -1.41
CA GLU A 723 12.58 -22.28 -2.38
C GLU A 723 11.41 -23.03 -1.73
N ASP A 724 11.66 -23.66 -0.57
CA ASP A 724 10.71 -24.43 0.24
C ASP A 724 10.00 -23.60 1.33
N SER A 725 10.30 -22.30 1.44
CA SER A 725 9.79 -21.40 2.48
C SER A 725 10.11 -21.84 3.92
N SER A 726 11.21 -22.56 4.13
CA SER A 726 11.72 -22.90 5.48
C SER A 726 12.42 -21.73 6.18
N ALA A 727 12.82 -20.71 5.42
CA ALA A 727 13.33 -19.43 5.91
C ALA A 727 12.99 -18.26 4.97
N LEU A 728 12.88 -17.05 5.53
CA LEU A 728 12.92 -15.79 4.78
C LEU A 728 14.37 -15.29 4.79
N ARG A 729 14.96 -15.06 3.62
CA ARG A 729 16.35 -14.63 3.49
C ARG A 729 16.43 -13.13 3.28
N VAL A 730 17.18 -12.45 4.13
CA VAL A 730 17.47 -11.02 4.05
C VAL A 730 18.88 -10.86 3.48
N TYR A 731 18.99 -10.37 2.24
CA TYR A 731 20.28 -10.07 1.58
C TYR A 731 20.67 -8.62 1.80
N LEU A 732 21.95 -8.36 2.14
CA LEU A 732 22.51 -7.02 2.35
C LEU A 732 23.63 -6.68 1.36
N SER A 733 23.81 -5.40 1.05
CA SER A 733 24.91 -4.96 0.18
C SER A 733 26.23 -4.83 0.95
N THR A 734 27.23 -5.65 0.58
CA THR A 734 28.57 -5.62 1.19
C THR A 734 29.58 -4.78 0.38
N GLU A 735 29.13 -3.95 -0.55
CA GLU A 735 29.99 -2.99 -1.24
C GLU A 735 30.29 -1.80 -0.30
N VAL A 736 31.46 -1.17 -0.45
CA VAL A 736 31.84 0.02 0.34
C VAL A 736 31.37 1.26 -0.41
N THR A 737 30.51 2.06 0.21
CA THR A 737 30.11 3.38 -0.29
C THR A 737 30.74 4.51 0.52
N ASP A 738 31.27 5.50 -0.19
CA ASP A 738 31.71 6.80 0.35
C ASP A 738 30.51 7.75 0.57
N THR A 739 29.28 7.32 0.24
CA THR A 739 28.05 8.05 0.54
C THR A 739 27.65 7.87 2.00
N LYS A 740 27.32 8.98 2.64
CA LYS A 740 26.72 9.01 3.97
C LYS A 740 25.30 9.54 3.89
N MET A 741 24.35 8.83 4.47
CA MET A 741 22.94 9.19 4.44
C MET A 741 22.26 8.61 5.68
N TYR A 742 21.15 9.21 6.11
CA TYR A 742 20.33 8.64 7.18
C TYR A 742 19.57 7.40 6.66
N THR A 743 19.13 6.53 7.56
CA THR A 743 18.31 5.36 7.19
C THR A 743 17.05 5.82 6.44
N LEU A 744 16.72 5.20 5.32
CA LEU A 744 15.56 5.58 4.51
C LEU A 744 14.24 5.46 5.29
N MET A 745 14.20 4.61 6.33
CA MET A 745 13.07 4.49 7.25
C MET A 745 12.85 5.74 8.14
N HIS A 746 13.76 6.72 8.10
CA HIS A 746 13.59 8.05 8.68
C HIS A 746 13.19 9.13 7.64
N ASP A 747 12.85 8.75 6.40
CA ASP A 747 12.06 9.57 5.48
C ASP A 747 10.55 9.26 5.64
N PRO A 748 9.68 10.27 5.87
CA PRO A 748 8.24 10.05 6.11
C PRO A 748 7.51 9.34 4.97
N GLN A 749 7.88 9.59 3.71
CA GLN A 749 7.23 8.99 2.55
C GLN A 749 7.72 7.56 2.37
N TYR A 750 9.04 7.34 2.34
CA TYR A 750 9.63 6.01 2.21
C TYR A 750 9.10 5.04 3.29
N ARG A 751 9.00 5.49 4.54
CA ARG A 751 8.51 4.62 5.63
C ARG A 751 7.06 4.17 5.46
N VAL A 752 6.17 5.00 4.90
CA VAL A 752 4.77 4.61 4.59
C VAL A 752 4.65 3.87 3.26
N GLU A 753 5.55 4.14 2.29
CA GLU A 753 5.72 3.34 1.07
C GLU A 753 6.12 1.89 1.41
N VAL A 754 7.03 1.68 2.36
CA VAL A 754 7.43 0.34 2.86
C VAL A 754 6.26 -0.34 3.58
N ALA A 755 5.53 0.39 4.44
CA ALA A 755 4.39 -0.16 5.18
C ALA A 755 3.27 -0.73 4.27
N ARG A 756 3.12 -0.16 3.05
CA ARG A 756 2.14 -0.63 2.07
C ARG A 756 2.70 -1.55 0.98
N GLN A 757 3.98 -1.94 1.03
CA GLN A 757 4.61 -2.69 -0.07
C GLN A 757 3.92 -4.04 -0.35
N GLN A 758 3.24 -4.63 0.64
CA GLN A 758 2.40 -5.83 0.50
C GLN A 758 1.06 -5.62 -0.25
N THR A 759 0.61 -4.39 -0.49
CA THR A 759 -0.75 -4.09 -0.96
C THR A 759 -0.97 -4.48 -2.43
N SER A 760 -1.91 -5.39 -2.68
CA SER A 760 -2.41 -5.88 -3.97
C SER A 760 -1.34 -6.26 -5.01
N TYR A 761 -0.87 -5.32 -5.83
CA TYR A 761 0.30 -5.52 -6.69
C TYR A 761 1.40 -4.60 -6.18
N ASN A 762 2.36 -5.20 -5.46
CA ASN A 762 3.47 -4.53 -4.80
C ASN A 762 4.15 -3.52 -5.75
N GLN A 763 4.31 -2.28 -5.29
CA GLN A 763 5.11 -1.24 -5.95
C GLN A 763 6.37 -1.00 -5.12
N PRO A 764 7.50 -0.56 -5.71
CA PRO A 764 8.69 -0.22 -4.94
C PRO A 764 8.45 1.02 -4.08
N SER A 765 9.28 1.18 -3.05
CA SER A 765 9.19 2.31 -2.12
C SER A 765 10.16 3.43 -2.50
N TYR A 766 9.73 4.68 -2.37
CA TYR A 766 10.51 5.87 -2.76
C TYR A 766 10.48 6.96 -1.66
N PRO A 767 11.59 7.67 -1.43
CA PRO A 767 11.61 8.81 -0.52
C PRO A 767 10.89 10.04 -1.12
N GLY A 768 10.56 11.00 -0.26
CA GLY A 768 9.96 12.30 -0.62
C GLY A 768 10.94 13.32 -1.21
N PHE A 769 12.07 12.86 -1.76
CA PHE A 769 13.14 13.71 -2.34
C PHE A 769 13.96 12.93 -3.38
N TYR A 770 14.68 13.66 -4.23
CA TYR A 770 15.51 13.07 -5.29
C TYR A 770 16.68 12.22 -4.75
N LEU A 771 16.61 10.90 -4.99
CA LEU A 771 17.65 9.93 -4.63
C LEU A 771 18.19 9.17 -5.85
N ALA A 772 19.34 9.62 -6.37
CA ALA A 772 20.05 9.07 -7.52
C ALA A 772 21.58 9.22 -7.34
N SER A 773 22.36 8.79 -8.34
CA SER A 773 23.83 8.92 -8.34
C SER A 773 24.35 10.37 -8.42
N ASP A 774 23.53 11.33 -8.86
CA ASP A 774 23.87 12.77 -8.94
C ASP A 774 23.16 13.66 -7.90
N THR A 775 22.52 13.08 -6.87
CA THR A 775 21.78 13.81 -5.82
C THR A 775 22.54 15.00 -5.24
N ASP A 776 21.94 16.20 -5.33
CA ASP A 776 22.40 17.37 -4.59
C ASP A 776 21.99 17.23 -3.12
N TRP A 777 22.92 16.74 -2.31
CA TRP A 777 22.78 16.60 -0.85
C TRP A 777 22.39 17.90 -0.12
N SER A 778 22.47 19.08 -0.75
CA SER A 778 21.96 20.33 -0.17
C SER A 778 20.44 20.50 -0.27
N GLN A 779 19.75 19.69 -1.09
CA GLN A 779 18.29 19.66 -1.20
C GLN A 779 17.65 18.52 -0.40
N VAL A 780 18.41 17.48 -0.03
CA VAL A 780 17.91 16.35 0.79
C VAL A 780 17.45 16.85 2.18
N PRO A 781 16.21 16.54 2.61
CA PRO A 781 15.68 16.96 3.91
C PRO A 781 16.53 16.53 5.12
N ILE A 782 16.41 17.29 6.21
CA ILE A 782 16.98 16.95 7.52
C ILE A 782 15.82 16.47 8.41
N PRO A 783 15.76 15.17 8.79
CA PRO A 783 14.68 14.66 9.64
C PRO A 783 14.55 15.43 10.95
N GLY A 784 13.31 15.68 11.38
CA GLY A 784 13.00 16.43 12.61
C GLY A 784 13.33 17.93 12.58
N ALA A 785 13.81 18.47 11.46
CA ALA A 785 13.83 19.91 11.24
C ALA A 785 12.49 20.38 10.68
N ALA A 786 11.93 21.47 11.24
CA ALA A 786 10.85 22.19 10.56
C ALA A 786 11.42 22.83 9.28
N GLN A 787 10.84 22.44 8.13
CA GLN A 787 11.27 22.85 6.79
C GLN A 787 10.82 24.29 6.47
#